data_AF-A0A1V3RJ09-F1
#
_entry.id   AF-A0A1V3RJ09-F1
#
_cell.length_a   1.000
_cell.length_b   1.000
_cell.length_c   1.000
_cell.angle_alpha   90.00
_cell.angle_beta   90.00
_cell.angle_gamma   90.00
#
_symmetry.space_group_name_H-M   'P 1'
#
loop_
_entity.id
_entity.type
_entity.pdbx_description
1 polymer ?
#
loop_
_entity_poly.entity_id
_entity_poly.type
_entity_poly.pdbx_seq_one_letter_code
_entity_poly.pdbx_strand_id
1 'polypeptide(L)'
;MIVHFPISLLIFAGFLELFTLNKFNHPLRPGIRILASVGALSAIGSAVFGWLLATNEEVTGQTLDIHQWIGFASAGLSLVLLFVLRKRKLKSKTGAIKIYRTLLFISGIGVGLAGHFGASLTHGEDFLTEVLPGGEDSEVPESLTIDLATFTSELSPDQEIKLVTNVRSVLAHNCYKCHSGSKIEGELRLDEKEFVFAGGENGAVLVPGNPGESEMIRRISLGKNHDDVMPSKGKLLSKDEIKLLTLWIEKGAPWPDGVAQQSIYRAAELAPRKPVLPTSKPGLENEIDLWVDQYFQQNQLEWSDLVDDRTYLRRIYLDVIGLLPSPQELEAFENDSNPGKREIWLQNLLNRKDDFAQHWMTFWNDALRNDYTGTGYITKGRFAITDWLYTSIRDNKPYDQFVKELLNPNDKSKGFIEGIRWRGTVNASQRTEMQAAQNVGQVILGLNLKCASCHDSFISDWKLEEAYAFANIFADSTLEVSRCEQPTGKMAKTKILWEELGSIDSTAAKAEKLRQLADQLVQPANGRMYRTVVNRIWKQMMGRGIVEPVDEMDNLPWSQDLLDWLAVDFVENGYDLKRLIFQIASSKIYQSQSIAIDSPEKLMAEDFKFQGIVRRRLTAEQFSDAVSQLATPLFDSVEVKFRPYELIPEAKTELPFARAALVANNSFLTSLGRPNREIVSTSRDTQASLLQALEMSNGEKLNKSLEKGGVIWAESYPNTEKLTRELYVRALLRQPSDKELEVAKKAFGEKPEATEVQDLLWAVFLLPEFQMIY
;
A
#
# COMPACT_ATOMS: atom_id res chain seq x y z
N MET A 1 26.92 -4.54 -1.78
CA MET A 1 28.35 -4.23 -1.56
C MET A 1 29.12 -3.85 -2.83
N ILE A 2 28.98 -4.56 -3.96
CA ILE A 2 29.72 -4.26 -5.21
C ILE A 2 29.39 -2.88 -5.80
N VAL A 3 28.15 -2.39 -5.62
CA VAL A 3 27.66 -1.11 -6.18
C VAL A 3 28.18 0.15 -5.46
N HIS A 4 28.66 0.06 -4.22
CA HIS A 4 29.16 1.23 -3.46
C HIS A 4 30.69 1.38 -3.50
N PHE A 5 31.39 0.33 -3.95
CA PHE A 5 32.85 0.30 -4.10
C PHE A 5 33.44 1.38 -5.03
N PRO A 6 32.79 1.80 -6.14
CA PRO A 6 33.33 2.83 -7.03
C PRO A 6 33.43 4.22 -6.39
N ILE A 7 32.48 4.55 -5.50
CA ILE A 7 32.34 5.87 -4.86
C ILE A 7 33.61 6.19 -4.07
N SER A 8 34.00 5.29 -3.17
CA SER A 8 35.16 5.48 -2.29
C SER A 8 36.47 5.60 -3.09
N LEU A 9 36.63 4.87 -4.19
CA LEU A 9 37.87 4.87 -4.97
C LEU A 9 38.07 6.13 -5.81
N LEU A 10 37.02 6.61 -6.50
CA LEU A 10 37.13 7.81 -7.33
C LEU A 10 37.22 9.09 -6.49
N ILE A 11 36.46 9.17 -5.39
CA ILE A 11 36.53 10.30 -4.46
C ILE A 11 37.91 10.33 -3.78
N PHE A 12 38.42 9.18 -3.32
CA PHE A 12 39.75 9.12 -2.71
C PHE A 12 40.88 9.41 -3.72
N ALA A 13 40.76 8.95 -4.97
CA ALA A 13 41.69 9.34 -6.04
C ALA A 13 41.66 10.85 -6.31
N GLY A 14 40.48 11.47 -6.32
CA GLY A 14 40.31 12.92 -6.44
C GLY A 14 40.94 13.68 -5.27
N PHE A 15 40.73 13.20 -4.04
CA PHE A 15 41.36 13.78 -2.85
C PHE A 15 42.88 13.71 -2.90
N LEU A 16 43.46 12.55 -3.23
CA LEU A 16 44.91 12.40 -3.39
C LEU A 16 45.47 13.26 -4.53
N GLU A 17 44.69 13.49 -5.59
CA GLU A 17 45.08 14.36 -6.71
C GLU A 17 45.26 15.83 -6.29
N LEU A 18 44.56 16.31 -5.25
CA LEU A 18 44.71 17.66 -4.70
C LEU A 18 46.13 17.92 -4.16
N PHE A 19 46.76 16.92 -3.55
CA PHE A 19 48.14 17.03 -3.07
C PHE A 19 49.18 17.14 -4.19
N THR A 20 48.75 16.92 -5.44
CA THR A 20 49.63 16.97 -6.60
C THR A 20 49.45 18.25 -7.44
N LEU A 21 48.62 19.20 -6.99
CA LEU A 21 48.32 20.44 -7.73
C LEU A 21 49.59 21.21 -8.10
N ASN A 22 50.55 21.31 -7.17
CA ASN A 22 51.77 22.10 -7.30
C ASN A 22 52.99 21.32 -7.85
N LYS A 23 52.95 19.99 -7.85
CA LYS A 23 54.05 19.12 -8.33
C LYS A 23 53.50 17.97 -9.16
N PHE A 24 53.69 18.04 -10.49
CA PHE A 24 53.17 17.02 -11.39
C PHE A 24 53.77 15.62 -11.15
N ASN A 25 55.08 15.53 -10.87
CA ASN A 25 55.77 14.28 -10.58
C ASN A 25 55.73 13.90 -9.09
N HIS A 26 54.56 13.99 -8.47
CA HIS A 26 54.37 13.60 -7.07
C HIS A 26 54.47 12.07 -6.90
N PRO A 27 55.09 11.54 -5.82
CA PRO A 27 55.19 10.10 -5.57
C PRO A 27 53.85 9.35 -5.55
N LEU A 28 52.76 10.06 -5.23
CA LEU A 28 51.39 9.50 -5.19
C LEU A 28 50.80 9.18 -6.58
N ARG A 29 51.41 9.68 -7.67
CA ARG A 29 50.85 9.59 -9.03
C ARG A 29 50.55 8.17 -9.51
N PRO A 30 51.42 7.15 -9.29
CA PRO A 30 51.11 5.78 -9.68
C PRO A 30 49.90 5.23 -8.91
N GLY A 31 49.81 5.51 -7.61
CA GLY A 31 48.68 5.11 -6.76
C GLY A 31 47.36 5.75 -7.20
N ILE A 32 47.36 7.07 -7.46
CA ILE A 32 46.18 7.79 -7.96
C ILE A 32 45.69 7.20 -9.29
N ARG A 33 46.60 6.84 -10.20
CA ARG A 33 46.22 6.22 -11.48
C ARG A 33 45.57 4.86 -11.31
N ILE A 34 46.08 4.04 -10.39
CA ILE A 34 45.49 2.73 -10.08
C ILE A 34 44.09 2.92 -9.50
N LEU A 35 43.95 3.78 -8.48
CA LEU A 35 42.67 4.07 -7.83
C LEU A 35 41.64 4.62 -8.82
N ALA A 36 42.03 5.58 -9.66
CA ALA A 36 41.16 6.14 -10.69
C ALA A 36 40.75 5.10 -11.75
N SER A 37 41.66 4.18 -12.12
CA SER A 37 41.36 3.14 -13.11
C SER A 37 40.42 2.06 -12.55
N VAL A 38 40.69 1.58 -11.34
CA VAL A 38 39.84 0.59 -10.66
C VAL A 38 38.48 1.20 -10.31
N GLY A 39 38.45 2.44 -9.81
CA GLY A 39 37.22 3.16 -9.53
C GLY A 39 36.36 3.37 -10.78
N ALA A 40 36.96 3.79 -11.90
CA ALA A 40 36.24 3.98 -13.15
C ALA A 40 35.69 2.66 -13.74
N LEU A 41 36.46 1.56 -13.68
CA LEU A 41 35.97 0.24 -14.09
C LEU A 41 34.82 -0.24 -13.20
N SER A 42 34.94 -0.03 -11.89
CA SER A 42 33.90 -0.40 -10.93
C SER A 42 32.63 0.42 -11.14
N ALA A 43 32.73 1.71 -11.48
CA ALA A 43 31.58 2.58 -11.75
C ALA A 43 30.76 2.10 -12.96
N ILE A 44 31.45 1.64 -14.02
CA ILE A 44 30.80 1.03 -15.19
C ILE A 44 30.07 -0.26 -14.79
N GLY A 45 30.74 -1.15 -14.03
CA GLY A 45 30.11 -2.38 -13.53
C GLY A 45 28.90 -2.09 -12.64
N SER A 46 29.00 -1.09 -11.76
CA SER A 46 27.91 -0.68 -10.87
C SER A 46 26.69 -0.17 -11.62
N ALA A 47 26.86 0.59 -12.71
CA ALA A 47 25.75 1.03 -13.53
C ALA A 47 25.02 -0.15 -14.21
N VAL A 48 25.78 -1.16 -14.67
CA VAL A 48 25.21 -2.39 -15.25
C VAL A 48 24.43 -3.19 -14.21
N PHE A 49 25.01 -3.42 -13.03
CA PHE A 49 24.33 -4.14 -11.95
C PHE A 49 23.13 -3.37 -11.40
N GLY A 50 23.22 -2.04 -11.28
CA GLY A 50 22.11 -1.18 -10.87
C GLY A 50 20.95 -1.20 -11.86
N TRP A 51 21.24 -1.21 -13.15
CA TRP A 51 20.22 -1.40 -14.19
C TRP A 51 19.53 -2.77 -14.08
N LEU A 52 20.31 -3.86 -13.90
CA LEU A 52 19.76 -5.20 -13.69
C LEU A 52 18.92 -5.31 -12.39
N LEU A 53 19.28 -4.57 -11.34
CA LEU A 53 18.54 -4.56 -10.08
C LEU A 53 17.20 -3.81 -10.25
N ALA A 54 17.24 -2.64 -10.89
CA ALA A 54 16.04 -1.83 -11.15
C ALA A 54 15.03 -2.53 -12.08
N THR A 55 15.47 -3.48 -12.91
CA THR A 55 14.57 -4.31 -13.71
C THR A 55 13.91 -5.45 -12.93
N ASN A 56 14.35 -5.75 -11.70
CA ASN A 56 13.86 -6.87 -10.89
C ASN A 56 13.16 -6.44 -9.58
N GLU A 57 13.37 -5.22 -9.08
CA GLU A 57 12.75 -4.72 -7.85
C GLU A 57 11.57 -3.78 -8.14
N GLU A 58 10.50 -3.85 -7.34
CA GLU A 58 9.26 -3.03 -7.45
C GLU A 58 9.45 -1.57 -6.96
N VAL A 59 10.67 -1.01 -7.06
CA VAL A 59 10.92 0.39 -6.70
C VAL A 59 10.57 1.25 -7.93
N THR A 60 9.63 2.17 -7.80
CA THR A 60 9.21 3.10 -8.88
C THR A 60 9.16 4.53 -8.35
N GLY A 61 9.39 5.52 -9.22
CA GLY A 61 9.33 6.95 -8.85
C GLY A 61 10.45 7.80 -9.46
N GLN A 62 10.28 9.13 -9.38
CA GLN A 62 11.18 10.12 -9.98
C GLN A 62 12.64 10.00 -9.49
N THR A 63 12.82 9.64 -8.22
CA THR A 63 14.13 9.44 -7.58
C THR A 63 14.91 8.28 -8.22
N LEU A 64 14.22 7.23 -8.72
CA LEU A 64 14.84 6.12 -9.43
C LEU A 64 15.31 6.55 -10.82
N ASP A 65 14.51 7.33 -11.55
CA ASP A 65 14.87 7.83 -12.88
C ASP A 65 16.12 8.73 -12.79
N ILE A 66 16.14 9.64 -11.82
CA ILE A 66 17.29 10.51 -11.56
C ILE A 66 18.53 9.67 -11.21
N HIS A 67 18.38 8.67 -10.34
CA HIS A 67 19.48 7.76 -9.98
C HIS A 67 20.04 7.01 -11.19
N GLN A 68 19.18 6.46 -12.06
CA GLN A 68 19.57 5.72 -13.26
C GLN A 68 20.32 6.60 -14.25
N TRP A 69 19.79 7.79 -14.56
CA TRP A 69 20.42 8.72 -15.50
C TRP A 69 21.78 9.21 -15.00
N ILE A 70 21.89 9.55 -13.71
CA ILE A 70 23.17 9.94 -13.10
C ILE A 70 24.14 8.75 -13.10
N GLY A 71 23.66 7.54 -12.88
CA GLY A 71 24.43 6.29 -13.00
C GLY A 71 25.03 6.10 -14.40
N PHE A 72 24.23 6.22 -15.46
CA PHE A 72 24.69 6.10 -16.84
C PHE A 72 25.64 7.23 -17.25
N ALA A 73 25.34 8.48 -16.88
CA ALA A 73 26.23 9.61 -17.12
C ALA A 73 27.59 9.41 -16.45
N SER A 74 27.59 8.90 -15.21
CA SER A 74 28.80 8.59 -14.44
C SER A 74 29.62 7.45 -15.06
N ALA A 75 28.95 6.42 -15.60
CA ALA A 75 29.62 5.36 -16.35
C ALA A 75 30.26 5.87 -17.65
N GLY A 76 29.55 6.74 -18.40
CA GLY A 76 30.07 7.39 -19.60
C GLY A 76 31.30 8.27 -19.31
N LEU A 77 31.24 9.09 -18.26
CA LEU A 77 32.38 9.90 -17.80
C LEU A 77 33.56 9.03 -17.37
N SER A 78 33.31 7.91 -16.70
CA SER A 78 34.32 6.94 -16.28
C SER A 78 35.01 6.25 -17.47
N LEU A 79 34.27 5.97 -18.55
CA LEU A 79 34.85 5.47 -19.81
C LEU A 79 35.80 6.51 -20.45
N VAL A 80 35.40 7.77 -20.47
CA VAL A 80 36.24 8.87 -20.99
C VAL A 80 37.49 9.06 -20.12
N LEU A 81 37.34 8.97 -18.79
CA LEU A 81 38.45 9.02 -17.84
C LEU A 81 39.47 7.89 -18.08
N LEU A 82 39.00 6.65 -18.27
CA LEU A 82 39.84 5.50 -18.62
C LEU A 82 40.57 5.70 -19.95
N PHE A 83 39.88 6.26 -20.96
CA PHE A 83 40.48 6.57 -22.25
C PHE A 83 41.60 7.61 -22.13
N VAL A 84 41.39 8.66 -21.35
CA VAL A 84 42.42 9.69 -21.08
C VAL A 84 43.59 9.09 -20.31
N LEU A 85 43.33 8.26 -19.29
CA LEU A 85 44.36 7.57 -18.51
C LEU A 85 45.24 6.63 -19.35
N ARG A 86 44.68 5.98 -20.39
CA ARG A 86 45.43 5.11 -21.32
C ARG A 86 46.35 5.89 -22.27
N LYS A 87 46.13 7.19 -22.51
CA LYS A 87 46.98 7.98 -23.41
C LYS A 87 48.35 8.25 -22.77
N ARG A 88 49.41 7.68 -23.36
CA ARG A 88 50.83 7.86 -22.96
C ARG A 88 51.31 9.32 -22.89
N LYS A 89 50.58 10.28 -23.49
CA LYS A 89 50.91 11.73 -23.54
C LYS A 89 50.60 12.53 -22.28
N LEU A 90 50.05 11.92 -21.22
CA LEU A 90 49.87 12.58 -19.91
C LEU A 90 51.18 13.09 -19.30
N LYS A 91 52.35 12.70 -19.82
CA LYS A 91 53.66 12.94 -19.20
C LYS A 91 54.23 14.37 -19.27
N SER A 92 53.70 15.33 -20.04
CA SER A 92 54.28 16.70 -19.99
C SER A 92 53.45 17.88 -20.53
N LYS A 93 52.20 17.68 -20.97
CA LYS A 93 51.37 18.79 -21.48
C LYS A 93 50.38 19.26 -20.43
N THR A 94 50.54 20.50 -19.94
CA THR A 94 49.68 21.14 -18.93
C THR A 94 48.18 21.03 -19.26
N GLY A 95 47.81 21.10 -20.54
CA GLY A 95 46.42 20.93 -20.99
C GLY A 95 45.86 19.52 -20.77
N ALA A 96 46.65 18.46 -20.99
CA ALA A 96 46.18 17.08 -20.81
C ALA A 96 45.96 16.73 -19.32
N ILE A 97 46.74 17.36 -18.44
CA ILE A 97 46.63 17.20 -16.99
C ILE A 97 45.38 17.89 -16.46
N LYS A 98 45.09 19.10 -16.95
CA LYS A 98 43.85 19.81 -16.63
C LYS A 98 42.61 19.01 -17.04
N ILE A 99 42.61 18.44 -18.24
CA ILE A 99 41.52 17.59 -18.74
C ILE A 99 41.35 16.35 -17.85
N TYR A 100 42.43 15.65 -17.52
CA TYR A 100 42.38 14.48 -16.63
C TYR A 100 41.79 14.83 -15.25
N ARG A 101 42.29 15.90 -14.62
CA ARG A 101 41.79 16.35 -13.30
C ARG A 101 40.31 16.69 -13.37
N THR A 102 39.91 17.44 -14.38
CA THR A 102 38.52 17.82 -14.59
C THR A 102 37.63 16.58 -14.69
N LEU A 103 38.03 15.61 -15.52
CA LEU A 103 37.30 14.35 -15.64
C LEU A 103 37.27 13.55 -14.34
N LEU A 104 38.38 13.47 -13.60
CA LEU A 104 38.45 12.75 -12.33
C LEU A 104 37.51 13.36 -11.28
N PHE A 105 37.51 14.68 -11.12
CA PHE A 105 36.64 15.37 -10.17
C PHE A 105 35.17 15.28 -10.58
N ILE A 106 34.86 15.46 -11.87
CA ILE A 106 33.48 15.32 -12.38
C ILE A 106 32.99 13.88 -12.22
N SER A 107 33.81 12.86 -12.52
CA SER A 107 33.47 11.45 -12.29
C SER A 107 33.25 11.15 -10.81
N GLY A 108 34.08 11.71 -9.91
CA GLY A 108 33.91 11.57 -8.47
C GLY A 108 32.61 12.17 -7.96
N ILE A 109 32.26 13.38 -8.42
CA ILE A 109 30.99 14.04 -8.09
C ILE A 109 29.80 13.25 -8.64
N GLY A 110 29.85 12.85 -9.92
CA GLY A 110 28.75 12.10 -10.55
C GLY A 110 28.46 10.77 -9.84
N VAL A 111 29.49 10.01 -9.50
CA VAL A 111 29.35 8.75 -8.75
C VAL A 111 28.89 9.00 -7.30
N GLY A 112 29.31 10.10 -6.68
CA GLY A 112 28.80 10.53 -5.37
C GLY A 112 27.30 10.87 -5.40
N LEU A 113 26.85 11.61 -6.42
CA LEU A 113 25.43 11.93 -6.64
C LEU A 113 24.62 10.66 -6.94
N ALA A 114 25.12 9.75 -7.78
CA ALA A 114 24.49 8.45 -8.00
C ALA A 114 24.34 7.69 -6.68
N GLY A 115 25.39 7.65 -5.86
CA GLY A 115 25.34 7.06 -4.53
C GLY A 115 24.31 7.71 -3.62
N HIS A 116 24.14 9.03 -3.70
CA HIS A 116 23.16 9.78 -2.92
C HIS A 116 21.73 9.37 -3.21
N PHE A 117 21.34 9.41 -4.49
CA PHE A 117 20.00 9.00 -4.91
C PHE A 117 19.78 7.49 -4.71
N GLY A 118 20.82 6.66 -4.85
CA GLY A 118 20.73 5.23 -4.57
C GLY A 118 20.44 4.92 -3.09
N ALA A 119 21.04 5.69 -2.18
CA ALA A 119 20.73 5.59 -0.76
C ALA A 119 19.32 6.15 -0.44
N SER A 120 18.90 7.19 -1.16
CA SER A 120 17.56 7.78 -1.02
C SER A 120 16.44 6.78 -1.34
N LEU A 121 16.65 5.93 -2.35
CA LEU A 121 15.72 4.85 -2.73
C LEU A 121 15.59 3.75 -1.67
N THR A 122 16.62 3.54 -0.85
CA THR A 122 16.68 2.42 0.10
C THR A 122 16.41 2.86 1.54
N HIS A 123 16.66 4.13 1.85
CA HIS A 123 16.61 4.66 3.21
C HIS A 123 15.78 5.94 3.35
N GLY A 124 15.13 6.42 2.28
CA GLY A 124 14.34 7.65 2.25
C GLY A 124 15.13 8.86 1.74
N GLU A 125 14.42 9.83 1.14
CA GLU A 125 15.02 10.94 0.37
C GLU A 125 16.02 11.80 1.16
N ASP A 126 15.89 11.82 2.48
CA ASP A 126 16.73 12.62 3.37
C ASP A 126 17.93 11.87 3.96
N PHE A 127 18.11 10.58 3.70
CA PHE A 127 19.05 9.73 4.45
C PHE A 127 20.51 10.26 4.52
N LEU A 128 20.99 10.92 3.46
CA LEU A 128 22.35 11.48 3.42
C LEU A 128 22.41 12.99 3.65
N THR A 129 21.30 13.70 3.45
CA THR A 129 21.18 15.15 3.66
C THR A 129 20.73 15.48 5.08
N GLU A 130 20.11 14.55 5.81
CA GLU A 130 19.73 14.65 7.23
C GLU A 130 20.95 14.94 8.10
N VAL A 131 22.13 14.42 7.69
CA VAL A 131 23.41 14.63 8.38
C VAL A 131 24.22 15.82 7.84
N LEU A 132 23.76 16.53 6.80
CA LEU A 132 24.44 17.70 6.24
C LEU A 132 23.83 19.01 6.78
N PRO A 133 24.67 19.98 7.19
CA PRO A 133 24.19 21.28 7.62
C PRO A 133 23.66 22.08 6.41
N GLY A 134 22.34 22.16 6.27
CA GLY A 134 21.67 23.07 5.32
C GLY A 134 20.86 22.46 4.17
N GLY A 135 20.40 21.20 4.24
CA GLY A 135 19.41 20.69 3.27
C GLY A 135 18.11 21.50 3.29
N GLU A 136 17.70 22.01 2.12
CA GLU A 136 16.45 22.77 1.90
C GLU A 136 15.23 21.85 1.81
N ASP A 137 14.25 22.19 2.65
CA ASP A 137 12.81 21.96 2.65
C ASP A 137 12.20 21.14 1.48
N SER A 138 12.03 19.84 1.70
CA SER A 138 10.92 19.09 1.12
C SER A 138 9.62 19.55 1.77
N GLU A 139 8.62 19.92 0.95
CA GLU A 139 7.27 20.27 1.41
C GLU A 139 6.72 19.13 2.28
N VAL A 140 6.43 19.47 3.54
CA VAL A 140 5.93 18.53 4.54
C VAL A 140 4.41 18.54 4.47
N PRO A 141 3.75 17.36 4.61
CA PRO A 141 2.30 17.27 4.76
C PRO A 141 1.82 18.24 5.83
N GLU A 142 0.76 18.95 5.50
CA GLU A 142 0.11 19.97 6.32
C GLU A 142 0.02 19.48 7.77
N SER A 143 0.70 20.21 8.65
CA SER A 143 0.71 19.99 10.09
C SER A 143 -0.71 19.86 10.63
N LEU A 144 -0.93 18.95 11.60
CA LEU A 144 -2.08 18.91 12.51
C LEU A 144 -2.77 20.29 12.55
N THR A 145 -3.95 20.42 11.94
CA THR A 145 -4.73 21.66 11.94
C THR A 145 -5.27 21.88 13.35
N ILE A 146 -4.39 22.33 14.24
CA ILE A 146 -4.70 22.64 15.62
C ILE A 146 -5.41 23.98 15.62
N ASP A 147 -6.74 23.97 15.79
CA ASP A 147 -7.50 25.19 16.00
C ASP A 147 -7.20 25.77 17.40
N LEU A 148 -6.10 26.54 17.46
CA LEU A 148 -5.62 27.23 18.66
C LEU A 148 -6.66 28.20 19.23
N ALA A 149 -7.66 28.64 18.44
CA ALA A 149 -8.71 29.55 18.92
C ALA A 149 -9.57 28.90 20.01
N THR A 150 -9.74 27.57 19.97
CA THR A 150 -10.55 26.80 20.93
C THR A 150 -9.97 26.74 22.35
N PHE A 151 -8.71 27.17 22.54
CA PHE A 151 -7.98 27.09 23.81
C PHE A 151 -7.68 28.47 24.42
N THR A 152 -8.25 29.55 23.88
CA THR A 152 -7.96 30.93 24.31
C THR A 152 -8.66 31.32 25.62
N SER A 153 -9.77 30.69 25.98
CA SER A 153 -10.54 30.89 27.23
C SER A 153 -10.05 30.02 28.39
N GLU A 154 -10.70 30.09 29.56
CA GLU A 154 -10.48 29.12 30.65
C GLU A 154 -10.78 27.70 30.14
N LEU A 155 -9.85 26.76 30.35
CA LEU A 155 -9.95 25.41 29.84
C LEU A 155 -10.89 24.59 30.72
N SER A 156 -11.90 23.97 30.10
CA SER A 156 -12.61 22.85 30.73
C SER A 156 -11.68 21.63 30.88
N PRO A 157 -11.97 20.68 31.79
CA PRO A 157 -11.17 19.45 31.94
C PRO A 157 -10.95 18.69 30.61
N ASP A 158 -11.96 18.63 29.75
CA ASP A 158 -11.87 17.99 28.43
C ASP A 158 -10.93 18.77 27.48
N GLN A 159 -10.93 20.10 27.55
CA GLN A 159 -10.01 20.94 26.80
C GLN A 159 -8.58 20.82 27.31
N GLU A 160 -8.35 20.70 28.62
CA GLU A 160 -7.02 20.43 29.19
C GLU A 160 -6.48 19.08 28.71
N ILE A 161 -7.29 18.03 28.75
CA ILE A 161 -6.92 16.71 28.23
C ILE A 161 -6.53 16.81 26.75
N LYS A 162 -7.37 17.42 25.91
CA LYS A 162 -7.10 17.58 24.48
C LYS A 162 -5.82 18.38 24.22
N LEU A 163 -5.60 19.46 24.97
CA LEU A 163 -4.41 20.30 24.86
C LEU A 163 -3.14 19.50 25.19
N VAL A 164 -3.13 18.76 26.30
CA VAL A 164 -1.97 17.97 26.72
C VAL A 164 -1.72 16.79 25.79
N THR A 165 -2.76 16.16 25.24
CA THR A 165 -2.61 15.11 24.23
C THR A 165 -1.90 15.63 22.97
N ASN A 166 -2.30 16.80 22.48
CA ASN A 166 -1.62 17.43 21.34
C ASN A 166 -0.16 17.78 21.66
N VAL A 167 0.10 18.31 22.85
CA VAL A 167 1.46 18.61 23.33
C VAL A 167 2.32 17.35 23.38
N ARG A 168 1.80 16.27 23.96
CA ARG A 168 2.48 14.97 24.04
C ARG A 168 2.75 14.40 22.66
N SER A 169 1.87 14.61 21.67
CA SER A 169 2.13 14.25 20.28
C SER A 169 3.32 15.01 19.71
N VAL A 170 3.39 16.34 19.90
CA VAL A 170 4.54 17.15 19.45
C VAL A 170 5.84 16.69 20.14
N LEU A 171 5.81 16.47 21.45
CA LEU A 171 6.97 15.97 22.20
C LEU A 171 7.38 14.56 21.74
N ALA A 172 6.41 13.69 21.44
CA ALA A 172 6.69 12.33 20.96
C ALA A 172 7.43 12.33 19.61
N HIS A 173 6.96 13.14 18.66
CA HIS A 173 7.53 13.21 17.33
C HIS A 173 8.88 13.94 17.31
N ASN A 174 9.03 14.99 18.10
CA ASN A 174 10.18 15.89 17.99
C ASN A 174 11.23 15.72 19.11
N CYS A 175 10.89 15.12 20.26
CA CYS A 175 11.73 15.15 21.46
C CYS A 175 12.11 13.76 22.01
N TYR A 176 11.21 12.76 21.96
CA TYR A 176 11.43 11.48 22.66
C TYR A 176 12.61 10.68 22.12
N LYS A 177 13.03 10.90 20.87
CA LYS A 177 14.22 10.25 20.28
C LYS A 177 15.49 10.51 21.13
N CYS A 178 15.59 11.66 21.79
CA CYS A 178 16.74 12.03 22.64
C CYS A 178 16.40 12.27 24.11
N HIS A 179 15.13 12.48 24.46
CA HIS A 179 14.67 12.81 25.81
C HIS A 179 13.55 11.86 26.28
N SER A 180 13.79 10.55 26.24
CA SER A 180 12.85 9.51 26.71
C SER A 180 13.56 8.40 27.51
N GLY A 181 12.81 7.43 28.02
CA GLY A 181 13.41 6.32 28.77
C GLY A 181 14.42 5.48 27.97
N SER A 182 14.36 5.56 26.64
CA SER A 182 15.30 4.89 25.74
C SER A 182 16.63 5.63 25.58
N LYS A 183 16.63 6.96 25.73
CA LYS A 183 17.80 7.83 25.57
C LYS A 183 17.58 9.13 26.32
N ILE A 184 18.53 9.49 27.19
CA ILE A 184 18.40 10.61 28.14
C ILE A 184 19.55 11.60 27.90
N GLU A 185 19.43 12.45 26.89
CA GLU A 185 20.38 13.54 26.66
C GLU A 185 20.14 14.71 27.62
N GLY A 186 21.22 15.29 28.17
CA GLY A 186 21.16 16.41 29.12
C GLY A 186 20.39 16.11 30.41
N GLU A 187 20.36 14.84 30.81
CA GLU A 187 19.57 14.33 31.96
C GLU A 187 18.07 14.66 31.88
N LEU A 188 17.57 15.02 30.69
CA LEU A 188 16.20 15.46 30.47
C LEU A 188 15.34 14.34 29.88
N ARG A 189 14.15 14.17 30.46
CA ARG A 189 13.11 13.22 30.07
C ARG A 189 11.81 13.98 29.87
N LEU A 190 11.18 13.85 28.70
CA LEU A 190 10.00 14.62 28.28
C LEU A 190 8.74 13.77 28.07
N ASP A 191 8.82 12.47 28.32
CA ASP A 191 7.80 11.46 28.02
C ASP A 191 6.87 11.11 29.19
N GLU A 192 7.20 11.53 30.42
CA GLU A 192 6.34 11.36 31.59
C GLU A 192 6.29 12.67 32.41
N LYS A 193 5.13 12.95 33.02
CA LYS A 193 4.84 14.17 33.78
C LYS A 193 5.96 14.47 34.78
N GLU A 194 6.23 13.52 35.66
CA GLU A 194 7.17 13.65 36.77
C GLU A 194 8.54 14.13 36.29
N PHE A 195 8.99 13.61 35.14
CA PHE A 195 10.30 13.95 34.59
C PHE A 195 10.30 15.28 33.84
N VAL A 196 9.23 15.59 33.10
CA VAL A 196 9.10 16.87 32.40
C VAL A 196 9.19 18.03 33.38
N PHE A 197 8.50 17.93 34.52
CA PHE A 197 8.51 18.95 35.58
C PHE A 197 9.79 18.93 36.44
N ALA A 198 10.53 17.82 36.48
CA ALA A 198 11.82 17.75 37.17
C ALA A 198 12.93 18.53 36.42
N GLY A 199 12.83 18.64 35.10
CA GLY A 199 13.83 19.32 34.27
C GLY A 199 15.01 18.42 33.90
N GLY A 200 16.13 19.04 33.53
CA GLY A 200 17.36 18.33 33.15
C GLY A 200 18.59 18.87 33.88
N GLU A 201 19.77 18.60 33.33
CA GLU A 201 21.08 18.98 33.89
C GLU A 201 21.18 20.49 34.21
N ASN A 202 20.51 21.34 33.41
CA ASN A 202 20.50 22.80 33.57
C ASN A 202 19.32 23.32 34.40
N GLY A 203 18.60 22.46 35.11
CA GLY A 203 17.44 22.81 35.93
C GLY A 203 16.11 22.71 35.17
N ALA A 204 15.11 23.46 35.65
CA ALA A 204 13.75 23.40 35.12
C ALA A 204 13.71 23.85 33.65
N VAL A 205 13.14 23.01 32.78
CA VAL A 205 13.01 23.30 31.35
C VAL A 205 11.73 24.05 31.00
N LEU A 206 10.73 24.02 31.89
CA LEU A 206 9.50 24.77 31.76
C LEU A 206 9.14 25.43 33.09
N VAL A 207 8.51 26.59 32.99
CA VAL A 207 7.98 27.36 34.12
C VAL A 207 6.48 27.51 33.90
N PRO A 208 5.63 26.78 34.64
CA PRO A 208 4.18 26.83 34.46
C PRO A 208 3.64 28.26 34.54
N GLY A 209 2.84 28.67 33.55
CA GLY A 209 2.26 30.00 33.43
C GLY A 209 3.20 31.06 32.85
N ASN A 210 4.48 30.73 32.60
CA ASN A 210 5.45 31.69 32.08
C ASN A 210 6.31 31.11 30.94
N PRO A 211 5.78 31.13 29.69
CA PRO A 211 6.51 30.66 28.53
C PRO A 211 7.80 31.43 28.26
N GLY A 212 7.85 32.73 28.60
CA GLY A 212 9.03 33.57 28.38
C GLY A 212 10.24 33.18 29.24
N GLU A 213 10.00 32.63 30.42
CA GLU A 213 11.03 32.11 31.33
C GLU A 213 11.29 30.60 31.14
N SER A 214 10.58 29.96 30.20
CA SER A 214 10.70 28.52 29.96
C SER A 214 11.81 28.23 28.95
N GLU A 215 12.88 27.59 29.42
CA GLU A 215 14.06 27.26 28.61
C GLU A 215 13.71 26.40 27.39
N MET A 216 12.70 25.53 27.49
CA MET A 216 12.16 24.75 26.38
C MET A 216 11.70 25.67 25.24
N ILE A 217 10.91 26.71 25.53
CA ILE A 217 10.39 27.65 24.52
C ILE A 217 11.52 28.46 23.91
N ARG A 218 12.50 28.88 24.71
CA ARG A 218 13.70 29.52 24.21
C ARG A 218 14.38 28.63 23.18
N ARG A 219 14.76 27.40 23.55
CA ARG A 219 15.57 26.49 22.70
C ARG A 219 14.88 26.08 21.42
N ILE A 220 13.57 25.80 21.44
CA ILE A 220 12.81 25.43 20.24
C ILE A 220 12.55 26.60 19.28
N SER A 221 12.68 27.84 19.76
CA SER A 221 12.47 29.05 18.98
C SER A 221 13.77 29.59 18.35
N LEU A 222 14.92 28.98 18.64
CA LEU A 222 16.21 29.39 18.07
C LEU A 222 16.36 28.93 16.62
N GLY A 223 17.14 29.67 15.84
CA GLY A 223 17.48 29.28 14.48
C GLY A 223 18.38 28.04 14.45
N LYS A 224 18.33 27.27 13.35
CA LYS A 224 19.06 26.00 13.15
C LYS A 224 20.58 26.07 13.37
N ASN A 225 21.16 27.26 13.29
CA ASN A 225 22.60 27.50 13.42
C ASN A 225 23.03 27.91 14.85
N HIS A 226 22.10 27.92 15.82
CA HIS A 226 22.42 28.29 17.19
C HIS A 226 22.80 27.04 18.00
N ASP A 227 23.87 27.09 18.80
CA ASP A 227 24.39 25.91 19.52
C ASP A 227 23.38 25.30 20.52
N ASP A 228 22.53 26.14 21.13
CA ASP A 228 21.47 25.70 22.04
C ASP A 228 20.16 25.28 21.35
N VAL A 229 20.06 25.32 20.01
CA VAL A 229 18.81 25.01 19.31
C VAL A 229 18.39 23.57 19.57
N MET A 230 17.09 23.38 19.81
CA MET A 230 16.50 22.06 19.95
C MET A 230 15.33 21.88 18.98
N PRO A 231 15.24 20.76 18.23
CA PRO A 231 16.18 19.63 18.19
C PRO A 231 17.55 20.02 17.61
N SER A 232 18.63 19.58 18.28
CA SER A 232 20.02 19.88 17.87
C SER A 232 20.43 19.17 16.57
N LYS A 233 19.70 18.11 16.22
CA LYS A 233 19.79 17.36 14.97
C LYS A 233 18.38 17.04 14.50
N GLY A 234 18.12 17.23 13.21
CA GLY A 234 16.80 17.02 12.60
C GLY A 234 16.07 18.32 12.25
N LYS A 235 14.78 18.21 11.99
CA LYS A 235 13.89 19.32 11.62
C LYS A 235 13.52 20.15 12.85
N LEU A 236 13.46 21.48 12.69
CA LEU A 236 12.91 22.37 13.72
C LEU A 236 11.39 22.27 13.77
N LEU A 237 10.81 22.60 14.92
CA LEU A 237 9.36 22.64 15.10
C LEU A 237 8.74 23.72 14.20
N SER A 238 7.55 23.44 13.69
CA SER A 238 6.73 24.41 12.97
C SER A 238 6.25 25.54 13.91
N LYS A 239 5.82 26.65 13.32
CA LYS A 239 5.29 27.79 14.09
C LYS A 239 4.08 27.39 14.94
N ASP A 240 3.24 26.48 14.46
CA ASP A 240 2.02 26.09 15.17
C ASP A 240 2.31 25.08 16.29
N GLU A 241 3.30 24.19 16.13
CA GLU A 241 3.80 23.35 17.22
C GLU A 241 4.43 24.21 18.35
N ILE A 242 5.24 25.22 18.01
CA ILE A 242 5.82 26.15 18.99
C ILE A 242 4.71 26.92 19.71
N LYS A 243 3.70 27.42 18.98
CA LYS A 243 2.54 28.10 19.58
C LYS A 243 1.76 27.16 20.52
N LEU A 244 1.56 25.90 20.13
CA LEU A 244 0.87 24.92 20.97
C LEU A 244 1.61 24.69 22.29
N LEU A 245 2.93 24.49 22.25
CA LEU A 245 3.76 24.32 23.45
C LEU A 245 3.78 25.59 24.31
N THR A 246 3.84 26.76 23.66
CA THR A 246 3.78 28.07 24.33
C THR A 246 2.46 28.24 25.06
N LEU A 247 1.34 27.96 24.39
CA LEU A 247 -0.01 28.06 24.93
C LEU A 247 -0.21 27.08 26.10
N TRP A 248 0.28 25.85 25.97
CA TRP A 248 0.21 24.87 27.04
C TRP A 248 0.93 25.37 28.30
N ILE A 249 2.15 25.91 28.17
CA ILE A 249 2.88 26.50 29.29
C ILE A 249 2.14 27.73 29.84
N GLU A 250 1.61 28.60 28.97
CA GLU A 250 0.84 29.79 29.36
C GLU A 250 -0.37 29.42 30.22
N LYS A 251 -1.04 28.32 29.90
CA LYS A 251 -2.18 27.77 30.66
C LYS A 251 -1.77 27.06 31.95
N GLY A 252 -0.52 27.18 32.38
CA GLY A 252 -0.02 26.56 33.60
C GLY A 252 0.50 25.15 33.40
N ALA A 253 0.79 24.75 32.15
CA ALA A 253 1.21 23.40 31.79
C ALA A 253 0.31 22.33 32.45
N PRO A 254 -1.03 22.38 32.27
CA PRO A 254 -1.91 21.41 32.90
C PRO A 254 -1.45 20.01 32.53
N TRP A 255 -1.48 19.08 33.49
CA TRP A 255 -1.21 17.67 33.25
C TRP A 255 -2.11 16.85 34.17
N PRO A 256 -3.42 16.75 33.83
CA PRO A 256 -4.37 16.03 34.67
C PRO A 256 -3.91 14.60 34.94
N ASP A 257 -4.20 14.10 36.13
CA ASP A 257 -3.95 12.70 36.47
C ASP A 257 -4.77 11.82 35.53
N GLY A 258 -4.17 10.77 34.95
CA GLY A 258 -4.80 9.97 33.88
C GLY A 258 -4.24 10.25 32.48
N VAL A 259 -3.74 11.47 32.21
CA VAL A 259 -3.32 11.85 30.85
C VAL A 259 -2.08 11.09 30.38
N ALA A 260 -1.15 10.73 31.28
CA ALA A 260 0.00 9.89 30.91
C ALA A 260 -0.42 8.46 30.47
N GLN A 261 -1.54 7.94 31.00
CA GLN A 261 -2.14 6.67 30.56
C GLN A 261 -3.07 6.85 29.35
N GLN A 262 -3.49 8.07 29.05
CA GLN A 262 -4.32 8.36 27.90
C GLN A 262 -3.46 8.28 26.65
N SER A 263 -3.92 7.48 25.69
CA SER A 263 -3.25 7.35 24.41
C SER A 263 -3.21 8.69 23.67
N ILE A 264 -2.10 8.94 22.97
CA ILE A 264 -2.02 10.00 21.94
C ILE A 264 -2.57 9.54 20.59
N TYR A 265 -2.75 8.24 20.42
CA TYR A 265 -3.34 7.61 19.26
C TYR A 265 -4.83 7.39 19.52
N ARG A 266 -5.63 7.49 18.46
CA ARG A 266 -7.01 7.02 18.55
C ARG A 266 -6.99 5.49 18.68
N ALA A 267 -7.80 4.94 19.57
CA ALA A 267 -8.12 3.53 19.60
C ALA A 267 -9.61 3.38 19.30
N ALA A 268 -9.96 2.68 18.22
CA ALA A 268 -11.36 2.41 17.93
C ALA A 268 -11.92 1.38 18.93
N GLU A 269 -13.12 1.65 19.44
CA GLU A 269 -13.78 0.76 20.39
C GLU A 269 -13.96 -0.66 19.82
N LEU A 270 -13.63 -1.66 20.63
CA LEU A 270 -13.75 -3.06 20.24
C LEU A 270 -15.22 -3.47 20.08
N ALA A 271 -16.06 -3.06 21.02
CA ALA A 271 -17.44 -3.51 21.10
C ALA A 271 -18.23 -3.12 19.83
N PRO A 272 -19.11 -3.99 19.33
CA PRO A 272 -20.04 -3.61 18.28
C PRO A 272 -21.02 -2.57 18.81
N ARG A 273 -21.33 -1.59 17.98
CA ARG A 273 -22.38 -0.60 18.26
C ARG A 273 -23.48 -0.80 17.23
N LYS A 274 -24.74 -0.88 17.67
CA LYS A 274 -25.90 -0.95 16.77
C LYS A 274 -26.58 0.42 16.73
N PRO A 275 -26.13 1.35 15.87
CA PRO A 275 -26.78 2.64 15.76
C PRO A 275 -28.21 2.47 15.22
N VAL A 276 -29.12 3.35 15.66
CA VAL A 276 -30.52 3.32 15.23
C VAL A 276 -30.60 3.81 13.80
N LEU A 277 -31.10 2.95 12.90
CA LEU A 277 -31.24 3.27 11.49
C LEU A 277 -32.03 4.58 11.29
N PRO A 278 -31.60 5.48 10.39
CA PRO A 278 -32.36 6.69 10.09
C PRO A 278 -33.75 6.35 9.54
N THR A 279 -34.67 7.32 9.64
CA THR A 279 -36.03 7.12 9.14
C THR A 279 -36.02 6.91 7.62
N SER A 280 -36.76 5.90 7.16
CA SER A 280 -36.92 5.62 5.72
C SER A 280 -37.45 6.85 4.97
N LYS A 281 -36.92 7.06 3.76
CA LYS A 281 -37.29 8.16 2.87
C LYS A 281 -37.60 7.61 1.47
N PRO A 282 -38.60 8.16 0.76
CA PRO A 282 -38.88 7.74 -0.62
C PRO A 282 -37.66 7.89 -1.53
N GLY A 283 -37.34 6.86 -2.32
CA GLY A 283 -36.16 6.85 -3.19
C GLY A 283 -34.84 6.57 -2.48
N LEU A 284 -34.88 6.15 -1.21
CA LEU A 284 -33.75 5.66 -0.39
C LEU A 284 -34.21 4.41 0.36
N GLU A 285 -34.56 3.36 -0.40
CA GLU A 285 -35.09 2.11 0.15
C GLU A 285 -34.00 1.24 0.80
N ASN A 286 -32.76 1.34 0.33
CA ASN A 286 -31.60 0.64 0.88
C ASN A 286 -31.05 1.39 2.10
N GLU A 287 -30.76 0.66 3.17
CA GLU A 287 -30.33 1.23 4.45
C GLU A 287 -28.98 1.95 4.39
N ILE A 288 -28.08 1.55 3.48
CA ILE A 288 -26.82 2.27 3.23
C ILE A 288 -27.13 3.70 2.81
N ASP A 289 -28.13 3.88 1.95
CA ASP A 289 -28.47 5.19 1.41
C ASP A 289 -29.08 6.11 2.47
N LEU A 290 -29.75 5.55 3.49
CA LEU A 290 -30.23 6.32 4.63
C LEU A 290 -29.08 6.91 5.45
N TRP A 291 -28.03 6.14 5.69
CA TRP A 291 -26.82 6.61 6.36
C TRP A 291 -26.04 7.61 5.51
N VAL A 292 -25.92 7.36 4.21
CA VAL A 292 -25.25 8.29 3.28
C VAL A 292 -26.02 9.60 3.18
N ASP A 293 -27.35 9.57 3.13
CA ASP A 293 -28.18 10.77 3.11
C ASP A 293 -28.01 11.62 4.38
N GLN A 294 -27.96 10.98 5.55
CA GLN A 294 -27.67 11.67 6.81
C GLN A 294 -26.27 12.32 6.77
N TYR A 295 -25.26 11.60 6.28
CA TYR A 295 -23.91 12.12 6.12
C TYR A 295 -23.84 13.30 5.13
N PHE A 296 -24.54 13.20 3.99
CA PHE A 296 -24.61 14.28 3.00
C PHE A 296 -25.28 15.54 3.55
N GLN A 297 -26.38 15.39 4.32
CA GLN A 297 -27.03 16.52 4.99
C GLN A 297 -26.10 17.20 6.01
N GLN A 298 -25.36 16.41 6.80
CA GLN A 298 -24.40 16.95 7.77
C GLN A 298 -23.23 17.70 7.10
N ASN A 299 -22.79 17.22 5.94
CA ASN A 299 -21.63 17.76 5.21
C ASN A 299 -21.99 18.74 4.09
N GLN A 300 -23.28 19.05 3.93
CA GLN A 300 -23.80 19.92 2.87
C GLN A 300 -23.41 19.43 1.46
N LEU A 301 -23.51 18.12 1.25
CA LEU A 301 -23.27 17.46 -0.03
C LEU A 301 -24.59 17.11 -0.71
N GLU A 302 -24.56 17.03 -2.03
CA GLU A 302 -25.71 16.66 -2.85
C GLU A 302 -25.55 15.24 -3.41
N TRP A 303 -26.68 14.59 -3.67
CA TRP A 303 -26.71 13.31 -4.36
C TRP A 303 -26.38 13.49 -5.84
N SER A 304 -25.45 12.68 -6.33
CA SER A 304 -25.18 12.54 -7.77
C SER A 304 -26.31 11.78 -8.48
N ASP A 305 -26.43 12.00 -9.79
CA ASP A 305 -27.37 11.25 -10.63
C ASP A 305 -27.00 9.76 -10.69
N LEU A 306 -28.01 8.93 -10.96
CA LEU A 306 -27.82 7.52 -11.25
C LEU A 306 -27.13 7.32 -12.59
N VAL A 307 -26.33 6.26 -12.70
CA VAL A 307 -25.77 5.86 -14.00
C VAL A 307 -26.78 5.12 -14.86
N ASP A 308 -26.53 5.18 -16.17
CA ASP A 308 -27.29 4.43 -17.17
C ASP A 308 -27.15 2.91 -16.98
N ASP A 309 -28.06 2.16 -17.60
CA ASP A 309 -28.13 0.70 -17.46
C ASP A 309 -26.87 -0.01 -17.96
N ARG A 310 -26.26 0.51 -19.02
CA ARG A 310 -25.00 0.02 -19.56
C ARG A 310 -23.87 0.14 -18.54
N THR A 311 -23.68 1.32 -17.96
CA THR A 311 -22.64 1.57 -16.95
C THR A 311 -22.90 0.73 -15.70
N TYR A 312 -24.15 0.65 -15.22
CA TYR A 312 -24.49 -0.20 -14.08
C TYR A 312 -24.19 -1.67 -14.35
N LEU A 313 -24.65 -2.22 -15.48
CA LEU A 313 -24.45 -3.63 -15.84
C LEU A 313 -22.96 -3.96 -15.95
N ARG A 314 -22.20 -3.11 -16.64
CA ARG A 314 -20.75 -3.27 -16.77
C ARG A 314 -20.04 -3.25 -15.42
N ARG A 315 -20.43 -2.32 -14.53
CA ARG A 315 -19.86 -2.17 -13.18
C ARG A 315 -20.07 -3.42 -12.34
N ILE A 316 -21.30 -3.93 -12.26
CA ILE A 316 -21.60 -5.13 -11.44
C ILE A 316 -20.96 -6.40 -12.01
N TYR A 317 -20.86 -6.54 -13.34
CA TYR A 317 -20.19 -7.70 -13.95
C TYR A 317 -18.70 -7.75 -13.56
N LEU A 318 -18.03 -6.60 -13.59
CA LEU A 318 -16.64 -6.52 -13.20
C LEU A 318 -16.43 -6.70 -11.70
N ASP A 319 -17.24 -6.07 -10.85
CA ASP A 319 -17.07 -6.15 -9.39
C ASP A 319 -17.51 -7.49 -8.80
N VAL A 320 -18.49 -8.17 -9.41
CA VAL A 320 -19.04 -9.42 -8.85
C VAL A 320 -18.33 -10.65 -9.41
N ILE A 321 -18.04 -10.68 -10.71
CA ILE A 321 -17.47 -11.86 -11.39
C ILE A 321 -16.22 -11.58 -12.24
N GLY A 322 -15.79 -10.32 -12.33
CA GLY A 322 -14.55 -9.93 -13.01
C GLY A 322 -14.54 -10.17 -14.53
N LEU A 323 -15.71 -10.15 -15.18
CA LEU A 323 -15.85 -10.36 -16.63
C LEU A 323 -16.57 -9.18 -17.28
N LEU A 324 -16.45 -9.05 -18.60
CA LEU A 324 -17.34 -8.16 -19.37
C LEU A 324 -18.69 -8.86 -19.64
N PRO A 325 -19.83 -8.14 -19.54
CA PRO A 325 -21.09 -8.64 -20.05
C PRO A 325 -21.06 -8.69 -21.59
N SER A 326 -21.85 -9.57 -22.16
CA SER A 326 -22.09 -9.64 -23.60
C SER A 326 -23.12 -8.59 -24.05
N PRO A 327 -23.10 -8.21 -25.35
CA PRO A 327 -24.13 -7.33 -25.91
C PRO A 327 -25.55 -7.87 -25.75
N GLN A 328 -25.72 -9.19 -25.83
CA GLN A 328 -27.03 -9.84 -25.65
C GLN A 328 -27.52 -9.75 -24.20
N GLU A 329 -26.61 -9.84 -23.22
CA GLU A 329 -26.96 -9.61 -21.82
C GLU A 329 -27.38 -8.15 -21.58
N LEU A 330 -26.70 -7.17 -22.21
CA LEU A 330 -27.14 -5.77 -22.15
C LEU A 330 -28.52 -5.58 -22.76
N GLU A 331 -28.75 -6.09 -23.97
CA GLU A 331 -30.05 -5.97 -24.63
C GLU A 331 -31.17 -6.62 -23.79
N ALA A 332 -30.91 -7.77 -23.18
CA ALA A 332 -31.85 -8.42 -22.27
C ALA A 332 -32.11 -7.58 -21.01
N PHE A 333 -31.08 -6.94 -20.46
CA PHE A 333 -31.18 -6.08 -19.29
C PHE A 333 -31.94 -4.77 -19.57
N GLU A 334 -31.71 -4.16 -20.73
CA GLU A 334 -32.40 -2.93 -21.16
C GLU A 334 -33.89 -3.21 -21.46
N ASN A 335 -34.20 -4.37 -22.05
CA ASN A 335 -35.57 -4.79 -22.35
C ASN A 335 -36.33 -5.35 -21.14
N ASP A 336 -35.65 -5.61 -20.02
CA ASP A 336 -36.31 -6.01 -18.78
C ASP A 336 -37.10 -4.82 -18.20
N SER A 337 -38.42 -4.96 -18.14
CA SER A 337 -39.35 -3.95 -17.63
C SER A 337 -39.65 -4.10 -16.13
N ASN A 338 -39.01 -5.06 -15.45
CA ASN A 338 -39.18 -5.24 -14.02
C ASN A 338 -38.59 -4.05 -13.26
N PRO A 339 -39.35 -3.39 -12.36
CA PRO A 339 -38.83 -2.26 -11.58
C PRO A 339 -37.65 -2.64 -10.67
N GLY A 340 -37.51 -3.91 -10.29
CA GLY A 340 -36.40 -4.45 -9.50
C GLY A 340 -35.36 -5.21 -10.34
N LYS A 341 -35.24 -4.92 -11.64
CA LYS A 341 -34.31 -5.64 -12.54
C LYS A 341 -32.85 -5.57 -12.07
N ARG A 342 -32.44 -4.44 -11.48
CA ARG A 342 -31.05 -4.23 -11.03
C ARG A 342 -30.65 -5.21 -9.95
N GLU A 343 -31.55 -5.46 -9.00
CA GLU A 343 -31.38 -6.40 -7.90
C GLU A 343 -31.44 -7.85 -8.40
N ILE A 344 -32.38 -8.16 -9.30
CA ILE A 344 -32.52 -9.51 -9.88
C ILE A 344 -31.26 -9.91 -10.63
N TRP A 345 -30.75 -9.04 -11.50
CA TRP A 345 -29.53 -9.31 -12.26
C TRP A 345 -28.30 -9.42 -11.36
N LEU A 346 -28.20 -8.57 -10.34
CA LEU A 346 -27.15 -8.66 -9.33
C LEU A 346 -27.20 -10.01 -8.59
N GLN A 347 -28.39 -10.48 -8.17
CA GLN A 347 -28.56 -11.79 -7.56
C GLN A 347 -28.16 -12.93 -8.51
N ASN A 348 -28.53 -12.85 -9.79
CA ASN A 348 -28.13 -13.83 -10.79
C ASN A 348 -26.60 -13.92 -10.92
N LEU A 349 -25.89 -12.79 -10.90
CA LEU A 349 -24.42 -12.76 -10.92
C LEU A 349 -23.80 -13.37 -9.66
N LEU A 350 -24.32 -13.02 -8.46
CA LEU A 350 -23.86 -13.61 -7.20
C LEU A 350 -24.09 -15.14 -7.14
N ASN A 351 -25.08 -15.63 -7.87
CA ASN A 351 -25.40 -17.05 -8.01
C ASN A 351 -24.51 -17.79 -9.02
N ARG A 352 -23.71 -17.10 -9.85
CA ARG A 352 -22.67 -17.70 -10.70
C ARG A 352 -21.46 -18.11 -9.85
N LYS A 353 -21.64 -19.18 -9.07
CA LYS A 353 -20.74 -19.58 -7.97
C LYS A 353 -19.27 -19.66 -8.38
N ASP A 354 -18.98 -20.29 -9.52
CA ASP A 354 -17.59 -20.51 -9.95
C ASP A 354 -16.94 -19.24 -10.51
N ASP A 355 -17.68 -18.40 -11.25
CA ASP A 355 -17.16 -17.11 -11.73
C ASP A 355 -16.92 -16.13 -10.58
N PHE A 356 -17.87 -16.07 -9.63
CA PHE A 356 -17.72 -15.31 -8.40
C PHE A 356 -16.50 -15.77 -7.59
N ALA A 357 -16.35 -17.08 -7.39
CA ALA A 357 -15.23 -17.61 -6.62
C ALA A 357 -13.87 -17.35 -7.28
N GLN A 358 -13.79 -17.48 -8.60
CA GLN A 358 -12.56 -17.19 -9.35
C GLN A 358 -12.20 -15.70 -9.32
N HIS A 359 -13.19 -14.81 -9.33
CA HIS A 359 -12.94 -13.39 -9.16
C HIS A 359 -12.46 -13.06 -7.73
N TRP A 360 -13.24 -13.39 -6.71
CA TRP A 360 -12.97 -13.00 -5.33
C TRP A 360 -11.80 -13.73 -4.69
N MET A 361 -11.40 -14.91 -5.19
CA MET A 361 -10.17 -15.53 -4.71
C MET A 361 -8.94 -14.67 -4.98
N THR A 362 -8.95 -13.76 -5.95
CA THR A 362 -7.78 -12.91 -6.23
C THR A 362 -7.47 -12.00 -5.04
N PHE A 363 -8.49 -11.29 -4.55
CA PHE A 363 -8.44 -10.49 -3.33
C PHE A 363 -7.97 -11.32 -2.12
N TRP A 364 -8.59 -12.48 -1.89
CA TRP A 364 -8.24 -13.31 -0.74
C TRP A 364 -6.86 -13.94 -0.86
N ASN A 365 -6.42 -14.31 -2.06
CA ASN A 365 -5.08 -14.84 -2.26
C ASN A 365 -4.00 -13.81 -1.91
N ASP A 366 -4.23 -12.54 -2.26
CA ASP A 366 -3.30 -11.45 -1.96
C ASP A 366 -3.25 -11.18 -0.45
N ALA A 367 -4.41 -11.16 0.22
CA ALA A 367 -4.49 -10.97 1.66
C ALA A 367 -3.89 -12.16 2.44
N LEU A 368 -4.16 -13.39 2.00
CA LEU A 368 -3.76 -14.62 2.69
C LEU A 368 -2.39 -15.15 2.27
N ARG A 369 -1.66 -14.43 1.40
CA ARG A 369 -0.37 -14.86 0.85
C ARG A 369 -0.46 -16.25 0.20
N ASN A 370 -1.55 -16.55 -0.50
CA ASN A 370 -1.75 -17.83 -1.19
C ASN A 370 -1.37 -17.72 -2.68
N ASP A 371 -0.39 -18.50 -3.11
CA ASP A 371 0.07 -18.54 -4.50
C ASP A 371 0.10 -19.98 -5.02
N TYR A 372 0.40 -20.15 -6.30
CA TYR A 372 0.53 -21.44 -6.98
C TYR A 372 1.97 -21.94 -7.06
N THR A 373 2.93 -21.02 -6.96
CA THR A 373 4.36 -21.27 -7.15
C THR A 373 5.19 -20.42 -6.19
N GLY A 374 6.48 -20.75 -6.02
CA GLY A 374 7.41 -19.98 -5.17
C GLY A 374 8.36 -20.87 -4.39
N THR A 375 9.43 -20.28 -3.85
CA THR A 375 10.51 -20.99 -3.14
C THR A 375 10.01 -21.82 -1.96
N GLY A 376 9.02 -21.32 -1.23
CA GLY A 376 8.43 -22.02 -0.08
C GLY A 376 7.66 -23.30 -0.44
N TYR A 377 7.12 -23.42 -1.66
CA TYR A 377 6.43 -24.64 -2.10
C TYR A 377 7.42 -25.77 -2.41
N ILE A 378 8.61 -25.43 -2.93
CA ILE A 378 9.69 -26.37 -3.25
C ILE A 378 10.25 -26.97 -1.95
N THR A 379 10.43 -26.16 -0.91
CA THR A 379 10.98 -26.58 0.38
C THR A 379 9.95 -27.22 1.32
N LYS A 380 8.68 -27.34 0.88
CA LYS A 380 7.53 -27.75 1.71
C LYS A 380 7.31 -26.88 2.96
N GLY A 381 7.83 -25.66 2.96
CA GLY A 381 7.60 -24.66 4.01
C GLY A 381 6.35 -23.81 3.79
N ARG A 382 5.75 -23.86 2.60
CA ARG A 382 4.52 -23.17 2.18
C ARG A 382 3.52 -24.18 1.66
N PHE A 383 2.26 -24.04 2.06
CA PHE A 383 1.16 -24.90 1.65
C PHE A 383 0.12 -24.06 0.90
N ALA A 384 -0.32 -24.54 -0.26
CA ALA A 384 -1.39 -23.87 -0.99
C ALA A 384 -2.70 -24.17 -0.27
N ILE A 385 -3.54 -23.16 -0.11
CA ILE A 385 -4.90 -23.29 0.42
C ILE A 385 -5.94 -23.08 -0.67
N THR A 386 -5.53 -23.13 -1.95
CA THR A 386 -6.38 -22.80 -3.10
C THR A 386 -7.66 -23.63 -3.13
N ASP A 387 -7.58 -24.95 -2.95
CA ASP A 387 -8.75 -25.84 -2.94
C ASP A 387 -9.75 -25.42 -1.85
N TRP A 388 -9.23 -25.16 -0.64
CA TRP A 388 -10.02 -24.70 0.49
C TRP A 388 -10.62 -23.31 0.25
N LEU A 389 -9.84 -22.39 -0.30
CA LEU A 389 -10.25 -21.01 -0.54
C LEU A 389 -11.33 -20.96 -1.62
N TYR A 390 -11.12 -21.68 -2.73
CA TYR A 390 -12.08 -21.80 -3.81
C TYR A 390 -13.43 -22.30 -3.31
N THR A 391 -13.42 -23.44 -2.60
CA THR A 391 -14.65 -24.05 -2.08
C THR A 391 -15.33 -23.16 -1.05
N SER A 392 -14.56 -22.53 -0.15
CA SER A 392 -15.10 -21.62 0.86
C SER A 392 -15.82 -20.41 0.24
N ILE A 393 -15.27 -19.81 -0.82
CA ILE A 393 -15.89 -18.67 -1.49
C ILE A 393 -17.08 -19.13 -2.35
N ARG A 394 -16.91 -20.21 -3.12
CA ARG A 394 -17.94 -20.77 -4.02
C ARG A 394 -19.22 -21.12 -3.28
N ASP A 395 -19.07 -21.78 -2.14
CA ASP A 395 -20.19 -22.28 -1.33
C ASP A 395 -20.67 -21.24 -0.31
N ASN A 396 -20.13 -20.01 -0.36
CA ASN A 396 -20.49 -18.89 0.50
C ASN A 396 -20.34 -19.22 1.99
N LYS A 397 -19.18 -19.77 2.37
CA LYS A 397 -18.87 -20.11 3.76
C LYS A 397 -19.03 -18.86 4.64
N PRO A 398 -19.79 -18.95 5.76
CA PRO A 398 -19.87 -17.88 6.74
C PRO A 398 -18.49 -17.39 7.16
N TYR A 399 -18.28 -16.07 7.18
CA TYR A 399 -16.95 -15.49 7.39
C TYR A 399 -16.35 -15.80 8.77
N ASP A 400 -17.18 -15.98 9.80
CA ASP A 400 -16.73 -16.46 11.11
C ASP A 400 -16.07 -17.85 11.00
N GLN A 401 -16.67 -18.79 10.27
CA GLN A 401 -16.10 -20.11 10.02
C GLN A 401 -14.87 -20.04 9.12
N PHE A 402 -14.90 -19.17 8.11
CA PHE A 402 -13.75 -18.89 7.24
C PHE A 402 -12.52 -18.50 8.07
N VAL A 403 -12.67 -17.53 8.99
CA VAL A 403 -11.56 -17.08 9.85
C VAL A 403 -11.19 -18.12 10.89
N LYS A 404 -12.17 -18.81 11.48
CA LYS A 404 -11.92 -19.88 12.45
C LYS A 404 -11.04 -20.99 11.87
N GLU A 405 -11.31 -21.40 10.64
CA GLU A 405 -10.54 -22.42 9.92
C GLU A 405 -9.16 -21.92 9.44
N LEU A 406 -8.93 -20.61 9.36
CA LEU A 406 -7.60 -20.05 9.10
C LEU A 406 -6.75 -19.98 10.38
N LEU A 407 -7.36 -19.64 11.51
CA LEU A 407 -6.68 -19.47 12.80
C LEU A 407 -6.42 -20.78 13.53
N ASN A 408 -7.35 -21.73 13.44
CA ASN A 408 -7.21 -23.10 13.93
C ASN A 408 -7.27 -24.08 12.75
N PRO A 409 -6.20 -24.15 11.94
CA PRO A 409 -6.27 -24.79 10.65
C PRO A 409 -6.24 -26.31 10.68
N ASN A 410 -6.82 -26.92 9.65
CA ASN A 410 -6.57 -28.31 9.27
C ASN A 410 -5.59 -28.36 8.08
N ASP A 411 -5.32 -29.56 7.55
CA ASP A 411 -4.38 -29.74 6.44
C ASP A 411 -4.70 -28.93 5.18
N LYS A 412 -5.97 -28.58 4.95
CA LYS A 412 -6.43 -27.82 3.78
C LYS A 412 -6.32 -26.29 3.97
N SER A 413 -6.30 -25.78 5.20
CA SER A 413 -6.28 -24.33 5.50
C SER A 413 -4.99 -23.84 6.18
N LYS A 414 -4.05 -24.73 6.52
CA LYS A 414 -2.83 -24.38 7.27
C LYS A 414 -1.86 -23.43 6.58
N GLY A 415 -2.01 -23.17 5.27
CA GLY A 415 -1.09 -22.30 4.53
C GLY A 415 -1.03 -20.85 5.02
N PHE A 416 -2.09 -20.32 5.64
CA PHE A 416 -2.11 -18.94 6.13
C PHE A 416 -1.24 -18.72 7.37
N ILE A 417 -1.35 -19.59 8.39
CA ILE A 417 -0.59 -19.48 9.65
C ILE A 417 0.70 -20.30 9.61
N GLU A 418 0.62 -21.58 9.19
CA GLU A 418 1.80 -22.46 9.16
C GLU A 418 2.64 -22.27 7.91
N GLY A 419 2.02 -21.87 6.80
CA GLY A 419 2.74 -21.61 5.55
C GLY A 419 3.68 -20.42 5.62
N ILE A 420 3.70 -19.64 6.71
CA ILE A 420 4.69 -18.57 6.93
C ILE A 420 6.09 -19.16 7.21
N ARG A 421 6.17 -20.42 7.65
CA ARG A 421 7.41 -21.08 8.04
C ARG A 421 8.48 -21.09 6.95
N TRP A 422 8.11 -21.01 5.66
CA TRP A 422 9.11 -20.99 4.57
C TRP A 422 10.07 -19.79 4.61
N ARG A 423 9.62 -18.62 5.09
CA ARG A 423 10.53 -17.46 5.25
C ARG A 423 11.58 -17.69 6.33
N GLY A 424 11.33 -18.66 7.20
CA GLY A 424 12.16 -18.92 8.37
C GLY A 424 12.20 -17.72 9.30
N THR A 425 13.22 -17.73 10.16
CA THR A 425 13.57 -16.56 10.96
C THR A 425 14.39 -15.62 10.09
N VAL A 426 13.86 -14.45 9.78
CA VAL A 426 14.62 -13.41 9.04
C VAL A 426 15.66 -12.80 9.98
N ASN A 427 15.23 -12.51 11.21
CA ASN A 427 16.09 -12.05 12.30
C ASN A 427 15.43 -12.29 13.68
N ALA A 428 16.06 -11.85 14.77
CA ALA A 428 15.58 -12.12 16.14
C ALA A 428 14.17 -11.56 16.45
N SER A 429 13.73 -10.52 15.73
CA SER A 429 12.41 -9.88 15.86
C SER A 429 11.38 -10.40 14.83
N GLN A 430 11.82 -10.91 13.69
CA GLN A 430 10.98 -11.42 12.60
C GLN A 430 11.01 -12.95 12.54
N ARG A 431 10.66 -13.58 13.68
CA ARG A 431 10.42 -15.03 13.75
C ARG A 431 9.10 -15.40 13.09
N THR A 432 8.90 -16.68 12.80
CA THR A 432 7.70 -17.17 12.10
C THR A 432 6.43 -16.92 12.90
N GLU A 433 6.50 -16.98 14.22
CA GLU A 433 5.40 -16.67 15.15
C GLU A 433 5.02 -15.19 15.13
N MET A 434 6.01 -14.30 15.09
CA MET A 434 5.77 -12.86 14.98
C MET A 434 5.17 -12.50 13.62
N GLN A 435 5.66 -13.11 12.54
CA GLN A 435 5.07 -12.95 11.22
C GLN A 435 3.61 -13.47 11.16
N ALA A 436 3.28 -14.54 11.89
CA ALA A 436 1.90 -15.02 12.02
C ALA A 436 1.01 -14.02 12.77
N ALA A 437 1.49 -13.49 13.89
CA ALA A 437 0.81 -12.42 14.63
C ALA A 437 0.58 -11.18 13.76
N GLN A 438 1.58 -10.74 13.00
CA GLN A 438 1.45 -9.61 12.06
C GLN A 438 0.43 -9.90 10.96
N ASN A 439 0.45 -11.09 10.35
CA ASN A 439 -0.52 -11.45 9.32
C ASN A 439 -1.95 -11.47 9.88
N VAL A 440 -2.18 -12.03 11.08
CA VAL A 440 -3.51 -12.03 11.70
C VAL A 440 -3.94 -10.62 12.07
N GLY A 441 -3.04 -9.82 12.67
CA GLY A 441 -3.28 -8.42 13.00
C GLY A 441 -3.69 -7.62 11.76
N GLN A 442 -2.90 -7.73 10.69
CA GLN A 442 -3.16 -7.03 9.45
C GLN A 442 -4.44 -7.56 8.80
N VAL A 443 -4.52 -8.85 8.46
CA VAL A 443 -5.61 -9.40 7.62
C VAL A 443 -6.94 -9.52 8.36
N ILE A 444 -6.98 -9.85 9.64
CA ILE A 444 -8.25 -10.10 10.34
C ILE A 444 -8.69 -8.87 11.14
N LEU A 445 -7.74 -8.12 11.68
CA LEU A 445 -8.01 -7.08 12.67
C LEU A 445 -7.78 -5.66 12.15
N GLY A 446 -7.21 -5.49 10.94
CA GLY A 446 -6.94 -4.18 10.36
C GLY A 446 -5.96 -3.39 11.23
N LEU A 447 -4.92 -4.08 11.72
CA LEU A 447 -3.87 -3.56 12.58
C LEU A 447 -2.48 -3.79 11.98
N ASN A 448 -1.61 -2.79 12.10
CA ASN A 448 -0.21 -2.93 11.73
C ASN A 448 0.68 -3.18 12.95
N LEU A 449 1.10 -4.44 13.13
CA LEU A 449 2.02 -4.85 14.20
C LEU A 449 3.50 -4.86 13.76
N LYS A 450 3.83 -4.39 12.54
CA LYS A 450 5.21 -4.44 12.03
C LYS A 450 6.15 -3.58 12.87
N CYS A 451 5.77 -2.34 13.21
CA CYS A 451 6.59 -1.50 14.09
C CYS A 451 6.76 -2.13 15.47
N ALA A 452 5.64 -2.55 16.07
CA ALA A 452 5.54 -3.20 17.37
C ALA A 452 6.37 -4.50 17.51
N SER A 453 6.87 -5.07 16.42
CA SER A 453 7.68 -6.30 16.46
C SER A 453 9.16 -6.08 16.82
N CYS A 454 9.64 -4.84 16.73
CA CYS A 454 11.04 -4.48 16.99
C CYS A 454 11.19 -3.48 18.16
N HIS A 455 10.23 -2.56 18.29
CA HIS A 455 10.14 -1.51 19.31
C HIS A 455 8.65 -1.17 19.52
N ASP A 456 8.31 -0.32 20.48
CA ASP A 456 6.92 0.15 20.63
C ASP A 456 6.48 0.94 19.38
N SER A 457 5.25 0.78 18.94
CA SER A 457 4.76 1.43 17.73
C SER A 457 4.88 2.97 17.81
N PHE A 458 5.24 3.59 16.68
CA PHE A 458 5.25 5.05 16.52
C PHE A 458 3.95 5.61 15.95
N ILE A 459 3.03 4.74 15.56
CA ILE A 459 1.78 5.09 14.87
C ILE A 459 0.54 4.54 15.58
N SER A 460 0.72 3.85 16.72
CA SER A 460 -0.34 3.26 17.53
C SER A 460 0.15 2.94 18.93
N ASP A 461 -0.75 2.56 19.83
CA ASP A 461 -0.38 2.21 21.21
C ASP A 461 0.31 0.87 21.38
N TRP A 462 0.29 0.03 20.35
CA TRP A 462 0.78 -1.35 20.44
C TRP A 462 2.24 -1.38 20.87
N LYS A 463 2.48 -2.03 22.01
CA LYS A 463 3.82 -2.17 22.59
C LYS A 463 4.54 -3.42 22.09
N LEU A 464 5.86 -3.39 22.20
CA LEU A 464 6.72 -4.53 21.88
C LEU A 464 6.31 -5.77 22.67
N GLU A 465 6.11 -5.63 23.98
CA GLU A 465 5.73 -6.74 24.85
C GLU A 465 4.36 -7.34 24.47
N GLU A 466 3.42 -6.54 23.97
CA GLU A 466 2.09 -6.99 23.56
C GLU A 466 2.12 -7.72 22.23
N ALA A 467 2.87 -7.21 21.25
CA ALA A 467 3.08 -7.91 19.98
C ALA A 467 3.74 -9.28 20.20
N TYR A 468 4.74 -9.35 21.09
CA TYR A 468 5.35 -10.63 21.48
C TYR A 468 4.39 -11.53 22.25
N ALA A 469 3.54 -10.98 23.13
CA ALA A 469 2.55 -11.77 23.85
C ALA A 469 1.51 -12.40 22.93
N PHE A 470 1.12 -11.68 21.88
CA PHE A 470 0.25 -12.19 20.82
C PHE A 470 0.97 -13.22 19.93
N ALA A 471 2.22 -12.96 19.54
CA ALA A 471 3.05 -13.90 18.80
C ALA A 471 3.26 -15.22 19.55
N ASN A 472 3.35 -15.18 20.89
CA ASN A 472 3.57 -16.36 21.73
C ASN A 472 2.41 -17.38 21.67
N ILE A 473 1.22 -16.99 21.19
CA ILE A 473 0.09 -17.90 20.93
C ILE A 473 0.45 -18.90 19.81
N PHE A 474 1.25 -18.48 18.83
CA PHE A 474 1.64 -19.28 17.67
C PHE A 474 2.89 -20.14 17.91
N ALA A 475 3.51 -20.02 19.08
CA ALA A 475 4.79 -20.62 19.41
C ALA A 475 4.65 -22.02 20.03
N ASP A 476 5.58 -22.92 19.68
CA ASP A 476 5.71 -24.24 20.30
C ASP A 476 6.43 -24.17 21.66
N SER A 477 7.21 -23.11 21.89
CA SER A 477 7.88 -22.78 23.14
C SER A 477 7.83 -21.28 23.41
N THR A 478 7.96 -20.87 24.67
CA THR A 478 7.89 -19.46 25.06
C THR A 478 8.96 -18.64 24.32
N LEU A 479 8.53 -17.55 23.69
CA LEU A 479 9.42 -16.65 22.96
C LEU A 479 10.22 -15.78 23.94
N GLU A 480 11.48 -15.49 23.59
CA GLU A 480 12.24 -14.40 24.20
C GLU A 480 11.94 -13.11 23.43
N VAL A 481 11.70 -12.02 24.17
CA VAL A 481 11.47 -10.69 23.59
C VAL A 481 12.80 -10.14 23.07
N SER A 482 12.82 -9.73 21.81
CA SER A 482 13.98 -9.08 21.18
C SER A 482 13.63 -7.66 20.76
N ARG A 483 14.57 -6.73 20.94
CA ARG A 483 14.52 -5.39 20.37
C ARG A 483 15.37 -5.38 19.11
N CYS A 484 14.70 -5.40 17.95
CA CYS A 484 15.33 -5.62 16.64
C CYS A 484 16.15 -6.92 16.62
N GLU A 485 17.48 -6.83 16.66
CA GLU A 485 18.42 -7.96 16.66
C GLU A 485 18.84 -8.40 18.07
N GLN A 486 18.52 -7.63 19.11
CA GLN A 486 19.05 -7.81 20.45
C GLN A 486 18.03 -8.48 21.37
N PRO A 487 18.29 -9.72 21.85
CA PRO A 487 17.47 -10.35 22.87
C PRO A 487 17.51 -9.55 24.18
N THR A 488 16.38 -9.46 24.88
CA THR A 488 16.25 -8.67 26.11
C THR A 488 16.43 -9.50 27.39
N GLY A 489 16.51 -10.83 27.29
CA GLY A 489 16.48 -11.74 28.44
C GLY A 489 15.08 -11.93 29.06
N LYS A 490 14.07 -11.19 28.60
CA LYS A 490 12.69 -11.32 29.07
C LYS A 490 11.92 -12.34 28.22
N MET A 491 11.23 -13.26 28.87
CA MET A 491 10.31 -14.19 28.21
C MET A 491 8.95 -13.52 27.97
N ALA A 492 8.37 -13.73 26.79
CA ALA A 492 7.07 -13.22 26.40
C ALA A 492 5.95 -13.85 27.25
N LYS A 493 4.93 -13.06 27.56
CA LYS A 493 3.64 -13.56 28.07
C LYS A 493 2.86 -14.23 26.93
N THR A 494 1.66 -14.74 27.22
CA THR A 494 0.72 -15.20 26.19
C THR A 494 -0.58 -14.44 26.38
N LYS A 495 -0.99 -13.65 25.39
CA LYS A 495 -2.16 -12.78 25.51
C LYS A 495 -2.77 -12.50 24.14
N ILE A 496 -4.09 -12.49 24.07
CA ILE A 496 -4.81 -11.90 22.93
C ILE A 496 -4.68 -10.37 22.96
N LEU A 497 -4.81 -9.70 21.81
CA LEU A 497 -4.65 -8.25 21.73
C LEU A 497 -5.66 -7.49 22.59
N TRP A 498 -6.92 -7.96 22.65
CA TRP A 498 -7.99 -7.40 23.49
C TRP A 498 -8.47 -8.43 24.51
N GLU A 499 -8.19 -8.20 25.79
CA GLU A 499 -8.57 -9.13 26.88
C GLU A 499 -10.08 -9.20 27.09
N GLU A 500 -10.81 -8.19 26.64
CA GLU A 500 -12.27 -8.15 26.65
C GLU A 500 -12.88 -9.29 25.81
N LEU A 501 -12.11 -9.85 24.87
CA LEU A 501 -12.51 -11.03 24.10
C LEU A 501 -12.30 -12.35 24.84
N GLY A 502 -11.57 -12.33 25.97
CA GLY A 502 -11.22 -13.49 26.78
C GLY A 502 -9.71 -13.66 26.99
N SER A 503 -9.34 -14.76 27.64
CA SER A 503 -7.96 -15.10 27.97
C SER A 503 -7.49 -16.35 27.25
N ILE A 504 -6.22 -16.39 26.84
CA ILE A 504 -5.57 -17.60 26.30
C ILE A 504 -4.80 -18.29 27.43
N ASP A 505 -4.99 -19.61 27.59
CA ASP A 505 -4.21 -20.39 28.55
C ASP A 505 -2.74 -20.43 28.11
N SER A 506 -1.90 -19.71 28.87
CA SER A 506 -0.46 -19.62 28.57
C SER A 506 0.27 -20.96 28.66
N THR A 507 -0.27 -21.91 29.43
CA THR A 507 0.34 -23.24 29.68
C THR A 507 -0.12 -24.30 28.68
N ALA A 508 -1.17 -24.02 27.90
CA ALA A 508 -1.69 -24.95 26.91
C ALA A 508 -0.71 -25.20 25.75
N ALA A 509 -0.87 -26.35 25.09
CA ALA A 509 -0.20 -26.64 23.84
C ALA A 509 -0.64 -25.67 22.74
N LYS A 510 0.23 -25.45 21.74
CA LYS A 510 -0.05 -24.54 20.61
C LYS A 510 -1.41 -24.79 19.95
N ALA A 511 -1.77 -26.04 19.68
CA ALA A 511 -3.04 -26.37 19.03
C ALA A 511 -4.26 -25.87 19.84
N GLU A 512 -4.21 -26.01 21.17
CA GLU A 512 -5.28 -25.52 22.04
C GLU A 512 -5.27 -23.98 22.15
N LYS A 513 -4.09 -23.34 22.17
CA LYS A 513 -3.98 -21.87 22.10
C LYS A 513 -4.58 -21.30 20.80
N LEU A 514 -4.33 -21.94 19.67
CA LEU A 514 -4.90 -21.56 18.37
C LEU A 514 -6.42 -21.77 18.33
N ARG A 515 -6.93 -22.87 18.90
CA ARG A 515 -8.38 -23.08 19.06
C ARG A 515 -9.02 -21.97 19.89
N GLN A 516 -8.43 -21.65 21.05
CA GLN A 516 -8.91 -20.58 21.93
C GLN A 516 -8.88 -19.22 21.22
N LEU A 517 -7.79 -18.89 20.51
CA LEU A 517 -7.69 -17.67 19.71
C LEU A 517 -8.79 -17.60 18.65
N ALA A 518 -9.01 -18.70 17.91
CA ALA A 518 -10.03 -18.77 16.88
C ALA A 518 -11.43 -18.56 17.44
N ASP A 519 -11.77 -19.22 18.56
CA ASP A 519 -13.07 -19.07 19.22
C ASP A 519 -13.29 -17.64 19.77
N GLN A 520 -12.24 -17.02 20.31
CA GLN A 520 -12.31 -15.66 20.88
C GLN A 520 -12.39 -14.57 19.80
N LEU A 521 -11.73 -14.74 18.66
CA LEU A 521 -11.76 -13.72 17.61
C LEU A 521 -13.05 -13.72 16.81
N VAL A 522 -13.73 -14.85 16.65
CA VAL A 522 -14.95 -14.94 15.81
C VAL A 522 -16.24 -14.72 16.59
N GLN A 523 -16.15 -14.23 17.83
CA GLN A 523 -17.34 -13.94 18.62
C GLN A 523 -18.03 -12.65 18.15
N PRO A 524 -19.37 -12.54 18.26
CA PRO A 524 -20.10 -11.33 17.91
C PRO A 524 -19.62 -10.06 18.63
N ALA A 525 -19.05 -10.20 19.83
CA ALA A 525 -18.50 -9.07 20.60
C ALA A 525 -17.23 -8.47 19.98
N ASN A 526 -16.58 -9.16 19.02
CA ASN A 526 -15.43 -8.63 18.29
C ASN A 526 -15.86 -7.72 17.14
N GLY A 527 -16.35 -6.51 17.47
CA GLY A 527 -16.72 -5.51 16.46
C GLY A 527 -15.54 -5.13 15.54
N ARG A 528 -14.29 -5.21 16.03
CA ARG A 528 -13.09 -4.94 15.22
C ARG A 528 -13.03 -5.81 13.98
N MET A 529 -13.11 -7.13 14.13
CA MET A 529 -13.00 -8.07 13.00
C MET A 529 -14.05 -7.80 11.92
N TYR A 530 -15.30 -7.58 12.32
CA TYR A 530 -16.40 -7.40 11.37
C TYR A 530 -16.36 -6.04 10.67
N ARG A 531 -15.98 -4.97 11.38
CA ARG A 531 -15.71 -3.67 10.75
C ARG A 531 -14.58 -3.77 9.72
N THR A 532 -13.52 -4.51 10.01
CA THR A 532 -12.39 -4.68 9.09
C THR A 532 -12.81 -5.35 7.79
N VAL A 533 -13.53 -6.48 7.84
CA VAL A 533 -13.96 -7.15 6.61
C VAL A 533 -14.97 -6.31 5.83
N VAL A 534 -15.93 -5.67 6.52
CA VAL A 534 -16.90 -4.76 5.89
C VAL A 534 -16.18 -3.61 5.19
N ASN A 535 -15.23 -2.98 5.86
CA ASN A 535 -14.46 -1.86 5.30
C ASN A 535 -13.67 -2.27 4.05
N ARG A 536 -13.15 -3.49 4.00
CA ARG A 536 -12.40 -4.00 2.84
C ARG A 536 -13.27 -4.38 1.67
N ILE A 537 -14.41 -5.03 1.90
CA ILE A 537 -15.39 -5.29 0.84
C ILE A 537 -15.90 -3.96 0.29
N TRP A 538 -16.18 -2.99 1.17
CA TRP A 538 -16.52 -1.62 0.78
C TRP A 538 -15.42 -0.98 -0.07
N LYS A 539 -14.15 -1.00 0.38
CA LYS A 539 -12.99 -0.48 -0.40
C LYS A 539 -12.93 -1.13 -1.79
N GLN A 540 -13.09 -2.45 -1.87
CA GLN A 540 -12.99 -3.20 -3.11
C GLN A 540 -14.07 -2.75 -4.12
N MET A 541 -15.27 -2.40 -3.67
CA MET A 541 -16.40 -2.01 -4.52
C MET A 541 -16.48 -0.50 -4.78
N MET A 542 -16.17 0.32 -3.76
CA MET A 542 -16.36 1.78 -3.78
C MET A 542 -15.06 2.55 -4.11
N GLY A 543 -13.90 1.88 -4.13
CA GLY A 543 -12.61 2.48 -4.45
C GLY A 543 -11.92 3.21 -3.29
N ARG A 544 -12.63 3.51 -2.20
CA ARG A 544 -12.07 3.97 -0.93
C ARG A 544 -12.78 3.30 0.24
N GLY A 545 -12.04 2.94 1.28
CA GLY A 545 -12.61 2.41 2.52
C GLY A 545 -13.46 3.46 3.23
N ILE A 546 -14.31 2.99 4.15
CA ILE A 546 -14.91 3.84 5.18
C ILE A 546 -13.83 4.39 6.10
N VAL A 547 -12.92 3.52 6.53
CA VAL A 547 -11.62 3.87 7.14
C VAL A 547 -10.52 3.63 6.12
N GLU A 548 -9.57 4.56 6.04
CA GLU A 548 -8.41 4.46 5.15
C GLU A 548 -7.17 4.98 5.91
N PRO A 549 -6.00 4.30 5.84
CA PRO A 549 -5.74 3.00 5.21
C PRO A 549 -6.56 1.85 5.81
N VAL A 550 -6.90 0.83 5.00
CA VAL A 550 -7.70 -0.33 5.44
C VAL A 550 -7.01 -1.24 6.48
N ASP A 551 -5.73 -1.04 6.73
CA ASP A 551 -4.92 -1.76 7.72
C ASP A 551 -4.66 -0.94 9.00
N GLU A 552 -5.32 0.22 9.12
CA GLU A 552 -5.24 1.13 10.26
C GLU A 552 -6.65 1.50 10.71
N MET A 553 -7.40 0.49 11.17
CA MET A 553 -8.82 0.64 11.56
C MET A 553 -9.05 1.53 12.79
N ASP A 554 -7.97 1.97 13.43
CA ASP A 554 -7.98 2.98 14.49
C ASP A 554 -8.13 4.41 13.96
N ASN A 555 -7.98 4.64 12.65
CA ASN A 555 -8.24 5.93 12.02
C ASN A 555 -9.74 6.22 11.97
N LEU A 556 -10.07 7.52 11.86
CA LEU A 556 -11.47 7.95 11.82
C LEU A 556 -12.16 7.47 10.53
N PRO A 557 -13.33 6.83 10.64
CA PRO A 557 -14.17 6.59 9.48
C PRO A 557 -14.81 7.91 9.03
N TRP A 558 -15.07 8.05 7.72
CA TRP A 558 -15.92 9.17 7.26
C TRP A 558 -17.38 9.02 7.74
N SER A 559 -17.84 7.80 8.04
CA SER A 559 -19.10 7.54 8.75
C SER A 559 -18.96 6.36 9.71
N GLN A 560 -18.91 6.66 11.02
CA GLN A 560 -18.86 5.65 12.07
C GLN A 560 -20.19 4.87 12.17
N ASP A 561 -21.33 5.54 12.00
CA ASP A 561 -22.65 4.90 12.07
C ASP A 561 -22.85 3.87 10.95
N LEU A 562 -22.49 4.21 9.71
CA LEU A 562 -22.59 3.26 8.60
C LEU A 562 -21.71 2.03 8.81
N LEU A 563 -20.44 2.25 9.19
CA LEU A 563 -19.49 1.16 9.43
C LEU A 563 -19.97 0.20 10.52
N ASP A 564 -20.45 0.76 11.63
CA ASP A 564 -20.98 0.00 12.76
C ASP A 564 -22.25 -0.76 12.38
N TRP A 565 -23.16 -0.10 11.68
CA TRP A 565 -24.41 -0.70 11.23
C TRP A 565 -24.16 -1.87 10.26
N LEU A 566 -23.31 -1.68 9.24
CA LEU A 566 -22.97 -2.74 8.29
C LEU A 566 -22.28 -3.91 8.99
N ALA A 567 -21.40 -3.66 9.97
CA ALA A 567 -20.76 -4.72 10.73
C ALA A 567 -21.77 -5.52 11.55
N VAL A 568 -22.71 -4.87 12.23
CA VAL A 568 -23.77 -5.56 13.00
C VAL A 568 -24.71 -6.32 12.08
N ASP A 569 -25.17 -5.70 10.99
CA ASP A 569 -26.05 -6.34 10.01
C ASP A 569 -25.37 -7.56 9.36
N PHE A 570 -24.06 -7.48 9.08
CA PHE A 570 -23.29 -8.62 8.59
C PHE A 570 -23.29 -9.82 9.56
N VAL A 571 -23.10 -9.56 10.87
CA VAL A 571 -23.16 -10.61 11.91
C VAL A 571 -24.57 -11.18 12.04
N GLU A 572 -25.59 -10.32 12.13
CA GLU A 572 -26.99 -10.73 12.32
C GLU A 572 -27.54 -11.54 11.14
N ASN A 573 -26.95 -11.36 9.95
CA ASN A 573 -27.34 -12.09 8.74
C ASN A 573 -26.36 -13.19 8.35
N GLY A 574 -25.71 -13.81 9.34
CA GLY A 574 -24.99 -15.07 9.16
C GLY A 574 -23.61 -14.94 8.52
N TYR A 575 -22.97 -13.77 8.63
CA TYR A 575 -21.61 -13.52 8.13
C TYR A 575 -21.48 -13.75 6.61
N ASP A 576 -22.53 -13.46 5.86
CA ASP A 576 -22.68 -13.72 4.43
C ASP A 576 -22.04 -12.60 3.58
N LEU A 577 -20.89 -12.90 2.96
CA LEU A 577 -20.16 -11.96 2.12
C LEU A 577 -20.93 -11.60 0.83
N LYS A 578 -21.68 -12.53 0.24
CA LYS A 578 -22.49 -12.25 -0.96
C LYS A 578 -23.65 -11.33 -0.63
N ARG A 579 -24.27 -11.47 0.55
CA ARG A 579 -25.31 -10.55 1.02
C ARG A 579 -24.74 -9.15 1.25
N LEU A 580 -23.55 -9.03 1.86
CA LEU A 580 -22.88 -7.73 2.02
C LEU A 580 -22.60 -7.06 0.65
N ILE A 581 -22.06 -7.82 -0.31
CA ILE A 581 -21.83 -7.34 -1.68
C ILE A 581 -23.15 -6.92 -2.33
N PHE A 582 -24.22 -7.73 -2.17
CA PHE A 582 -25.55 -7.40 -2.68
C PHE A 582 -26.06 -6.07 -2.11
N GLN A 583 -25.94 -5.88 -0.81
CA GLN A 583 -26.39 -4.68 -0.11
C GLN A 583 -25.65 -3.43 -0.59
N ILE A 584 -24.33 -3.52 -0.79
CA ILE A 584 -23.54 -2.42 -1.36
C ILE A 584 -23.94 -2.18 -2.81
N ALA A 585 -23.93 -3.19 -3.68
CA ALA A 585 -24.17 -3.01 -5.11
C ALA A 585 -25.62 -2.63 -5.48
N SER A 586 -26.59 -2.93 -4.62
CA SER A 586 -27.99 -2.49 -4.77
C SER A 586 -28.26 -1.09 -4.22
N SER A 587 -27.32 -0.48 -3.50
CA SER A 587 -27.51 0.88 -2.97
C SER A 587 -27.52 1.94 -4.08
N LYS A 588 -28.32 2.99 -3.91
CA LYS A 588 -28.36 4.16 -4.77
C LYS A 588 -26.98 4.81 -4.88
N ILE A 589 -26.23 4.90 -3.78
CA ILE A 589 -24.88 5.47 -3.79
C ILE A 589 -23.91 4.66 -4.64
N TYR A 590 -23.98 3.33 -4.63
CA TYR A 590 -23.20 2.49 -5.53
C TYR A 590 -23.67 2.65 -6.97
N GLN A 591 -24.96 2.91 -7.23
CA GLN A 591 -25.53 3.12 -8.55
C GLN A 591 -25.37 4.56 -9.08
N SER A 592 -24.76 5.45 -8.32
CA SER A 592 -24.54 6.85 -8.69
C SER A 592 -23.31 7.01 -9.60
N GLN A 593 -23.17 8.18 -10.23
CA GLN A 593 -21.98 8.54 -11.00
C GLN A 593 -20.71 8.47 -10.16
N SER A 594 -19.61 7.97 -10.75
CA SER A 594 -18.31 7.95 -10.09
C SER A 594 -17.62 9.30 -10.07
N ILE A 595 -16.88 9.49 -8.98
CA ILE A 595 -16.00 10.63 -8.79
C ILE A 595 -14.60 10.33 -9.32
N ALA A 596 -14.01 11.33 -9.97
CA ALA A 596 -12.59 11.34 -10.28
C ALA A 596 -11.82 11.91 -9.10
N ILE A 597 -10.66 11.33 -8.80
CA ILE A 597 -9.76 11.82 -7.76
C ILE A 597 -8.44 12.16 -8.43
N ASP A 598 -7.97 13.38 -8.21
CA ASP A 598 -6.79 13.92 -8.90
C ASP A 598 -5.49 13.26 -8.44
N SER A 599 -5.44 12.76 -7.20
CA SER A 599 -4.24 12.13 -6.65
C SER A 599 -4.55 11.13 -5.51
N PRO A 600 -3.73 10.08 -5.32
CA PRO A 600 -3.90 9.11 -4.23
C PRO A 600 -3.94 9.72 -2.83
N GLU A 601 -3.19 10.80 -2.60
CA GLU A 601 -3.05 11.45 -1.29
C GLU A 601 -4.40 11.99 -0.81
N LYS A 602 -5.25 12.46 -1.73
CA LYS A 602 -6.62 12.90 -1.40
C LYS A 602 -7.48 11.76 -0.85
N LEU A 603 -7.22 10.50 -1.21
CA LEU A 603 -7.92 9.36 -0.62
C LEU A 603 -7.47 9.11 0.82
N MET A 604 -6.25 9.49 1.18
CA MET A 604 -5.67 9.30 2.51
C MET A 604 -5.87 10.52 3.43
N ALA A 605 -6.35 11.64 2.90
CA ALA A 605 -6.51 12.87 3.64
C ALA A 605 -7.52 12.73 4.80
N GLU A 606 -7.20 13.34 5.95
CA GLU A 606 -8.07 13.32 7.14
C GLU A 606 -9.39 14.07 6.90
N ASP A 607 -9.38 15.08 6.06
CA ASP A 607 -10.54 15.89 5.68
C ASP A 607 -11.31 15.32 4.48
N PHE A 608 -11.01 14.07 4.07
CA PHE A 608 -11.70 13.42 2.97
C PHE A 608 -13.22 13.41 3.18
N LYS A 609 -13.93 13.95 2.19
CA LYS A 609 -15.40 13.93 2.13
C LYS A 609 -15.86 12.90 1.12
N PHE A 610 -16.58 11.90 1.60
CA PHE A 610 -17.15 10.86 0.75
C PHE A 610 -18.26 11.45 -0.14
N GLN A 611 -18.17 11.24 -1.46
CA GLN A 611 -19.14 11.74 -2.44
C GLN A 611 -19.72 10.64 -3.34
N GLY A 612 -19.22 9.41 -3.22
CA GLY A 612 -19.65 8.29 -4.05
C GLY A 612 -18.50 7.35 -4.41
N ILE A 613 -18.77 6.47 -5.37
CA ILE A 613 -17.80 5.51 -5.90
C ILE A 613 -16.63 6.23 -6.60
N VAL A 614 -15.41 5.86 -6.24
CA VAL A 614 -14.19 6.35 -6.90
C VAL A 614 -13.92 5.52 -8.13
N ARG A 615 -13.58 6.17 -9.26
CA ARG A 615 -13.15 5.46 -10.48
C ARG A 615 -11.94 4.58 -10.18
N ARG A 616 -12.02 3.31 -10.57
CA ARG A 616 -10.97 2.31 -10.34
C ARG A 616 -10.46 1.77 -11.66
N ARG A 617 -9.17 1.43 -11.73
CA ARG A 617 -8.64 0.63 -12.84
C ARG A 617 -9.11 -0.81 -12.74
N LEU A 618 -9.21 -1.49 -13.88
CA LEU A 618 -9.31 -2.94 -13.92
C LEU A 618 -8.09 -3.56 -13.26
N THR A 619 -8.31 -4.60 -12.45
CA THR A 619 -7.21 -5.42 -11.96
C THR A 619 -6.51 -6.14 -13.11
N ALA A 620 -5.29 -6.60 -12.89
CA ALA A 620 -4.56 -7.45 -13.83
C ALA A 620 -5.43 -8.62 -14.34
N GLU A 621 -6.18 -9.26 -13.45
CA GLU A 621 -7.07 -10.36 -13.80
C GLU A 621 -8.26 -9.90 -14.65
N GLN A 622 -8.97 -8.84 -14.24
CA GLN A 622 -10.10 -8.29 -15.02
C GLN A 622 -9.67 -7.85 -16.43
N PHE A 623 -8.54 -7.15 -16.55
CA PHE A 623 -7.99 -6.73 -17.84
C PHE A 623 -7.62 -7.93 -18.71
N SER A 624 -6.92 -8.92 -18.14
CA SER A 624 -6.52 -10.13 -18.86
C SER A 624 -7.71 -10.93 -19.37
N ASP A 625 -8.72 -11.09 -18.52
CA ASP A 625 -9.93 -11.83 -18.86
C ASP A 625 -10.74 -11.09 -19.93
N ALA A 626 -10.87 -9.75 -19.83
CA ALA A 626 -11.52 -8.92 -20.83
C ALA A 626 -10.84 -8.99 -22.20
N VAL A 627 -9.49 -8.91 -22.25
CA VAL A 627 -8.73 -9.09 -23.49
C VAL A 627 -8.95 -10.49 -24.07
N SER A 628 -8.96 -11.52 -23.22
CA SER A 628 -9.17 -12.90 -23.65
C SER A 628 -10.60 -13.15 -24.18
N GLN A 629 -11.60 -12.42 -23.70
CA GLN A 629 -12.97 -12.44 -24.23
C GLN A 629 -13.07 -11.82 -25.64
N LEU A 630 -12.21 -10.85 -25.95
CA LEU A 630 -12.36 -9.99 -27.13
C LEU A 630 -11.38 -10.32 -28.25
N ALA A 631 -10.12 -10.59 -27.93
CA ALA A 631 -9.08 -10.93 -28.90
C ALA A 631 -8.84 -12.45 -28.93
N THR A 632 -7.79 -12.91 -28.26
CA THR A 632 -7.52 -14.35 -28.07
C THR A 632 -7.01 -14.61 -26.65
N PRO A 633 -7.12 -15.85 -26.13
CA PRO A 633 -6.67 -16.16 -24.78
C PRO A 633 -5.23 -15.70 -24.51
N LEU A 634 -5.03 -14.91 -23.45
CA LEU A 634 -3.69 -14.47 -23.02
C LEU A 634 -2.87 -15.58 -22.36
N PHE A 635 -3.54 -16.62 -21.88
CA PHE A 635 -2.94 -17.75 -21.20
C PHE A 635 -3.34 -19.05 -21.87
N ASP A 636 -2.35 -19.87 -22.18
CA ASP A 636 -2.57 -21.21 -22.69
C ASP A 636 -3.07 -22.13 -21.56
N SER A 637 -3.81 -23.18 -21.93
CA SER A 637 -4.34 -24.14 -20.96
C SER A 637 -3.25 -24.84 -20.13
N VAL A 638 -2.00 -24.85 -20.60
CA VAL A 638 -0.83 -25.41 -19.90
C VAL A 638 -0.29 -24.48 -18.79
N GLU A 639 -0.60 -23.18 -18.84
CA GLU A 639 -0.20 -22.20 -17.82
C GLU A 639 -1.09 -22.29 -16.56
N VAL A 640 -2.29 -22.86 -16.70
CA VAL A 640 -3.26 -23.07 -15.61
C VAL A 640 -2.65 -23.91 -14.49
N LYS A 641 -2.66 -23.37 -13.27
CA LYS A 641 -2.14 -24.02 -12.06
C LYS A 641 -3.21 -24.61 -11.18
N PHE A 642 -4.42 -24.07 -11.24
CA PHE A 642 -5.57 -24.60 -10.52
C PHE A 642 -6.72 -24.88 -11.48
N ARG A 643 -7.26 -26.10 -11.39
CA ARG A 643 -8.34 -26.59 -12.26
C ARG A 643 -9.56 -26.90 -11.38
N PRO A 644 -10.50 -25.96 -11.21
CA PRO A 644 -11.66 -26.16 -10.35
C PRO A 644 -12.43 -27.46 -10.61
N TYR A 645 -12.56 -27.85 -11.88
CA TYR A 645 -13.29 -29.05 -12.30
C TYR A 645 -12.64 -30.37 -11.88
N GLU A 646 -11.34 -30.37 -11.53
CA GLU A 646 -10.66 -31.55 -10.97
C GLU A 646 -11.01 -31.76 -9.50
N LEU A 647 -11.35 -30.66 -8.80
CA LEU A 647 -11.79 -30.68 -7.41
C LEU A 647 -13.30 -30.91 -7.29
N ILE A 648 -14.09 -30.22 -8.12
CA ILE A 648 -15.56 -30.28 -8.16
C ILE A 648 -15.98 -30.47 -9.62
N PRO A 649 -16.40 -31.65 -10.07
CA PRO A 649 -16.75 -31.90 -11.47
C PRO A 649 -17.80 -30.93 -12.05
N GLU A 650 -18.71 -30.42 -11.21
CA GLU A 650 -19.73 -29.44 -11.60
C GLU A 650 -19.17 -28.03 -11.86
N ALA A 651 -17.95 -27.72 -11.42
CA ALA A 651 -17.28 -26.42 -11.59
C ALA A 651 -16.68 -26.21 -12.99
N LYS A 652 -17.25 -26.85 -14.01
CA LYS A 652 -16.77 -26.74 -15.39
C LYS A 652 -17.25 -25.42 -15.99
N THR A 653 -16.30 -24.52 -16.26
CA THR A 653 -16.59 -23.25 -16.93
C THR A 653 -16.89 -23.46 -18.42
N GLU A 654 -17.88 -22.72 -18.95
CA GLU A 654 -18.15 -22.64 -20.39
C GLU A 654 -17.25 -21.61 -21.09
N LEU A 655 -16.40 -20.89 -20.34
CA LEU A 655 -15.51 -19.89 -20.91
C LEU A 655 -14.50 -20.54 -21.87
N PRO A 656 -14.28 -19.96 -23.06
CA PRO A 656 -13.37 -20.51 -24.06
C PRO A 656 -11.88 -20.24 -23.73
N PHE A 657 -11.58 -19.69 -22.56
CA PHE A 657 -10.24 -19.29 -22.15
C PHE A 657 -9.99 -19.58 -20.65
N ALA A 658 -8.71 -19.67 -20.29
CA ALA A 658 -8.29 -19.78 -18.90
C ALA A 658 -8.32 -18.42 -18.20
N ARG A 659 -9.07 -18.32 -17.10
CA ARG A 659 -9.11 -17.13 -16.25
C ARG A 659 -7.73 -16.83 -15.64
N ALA A 660 -7.34 -15.56 -15.63
CA ALA A 660 -6.06 -15.11 -15.06
C ALA A 660 -5.89 -15.43 -13.57
N ALA A 661 -7.00 -15.53 -12.82
CA ALA A 661 -6.99 -15.94 -11.43
C ALA A 661 -6.39 -17.36 -11.21
N LEU A 662 -6.44 -18.22 -12.22
CA LEU A 662 -6.03 -19.64 -12.16
C LEU A 662 -4.58 -19.89 -12.58
N VAL A 663 -3.86 -18.87 -13.05
CA VAL A 663 -2.46 -18.97 -13.47
C VAL A 663 -1.51 -18.41 -12.41
N ALA A 664 -0.27 -18.91 -12.40
CA ALA A 664 0.82 -18.35 -11.60
C ALA A 664 1.06 -16.88 -11.98
N ASN A 665 1.55 -16.09 -11.01
CA ASN A 665 1.99 -14.73 -11.32
C ASN A 665 3.14 -14.76 -12.34
N ASN A 666 3.19 -13.76 -13.22
CA ASN A 666 4.18 -13.63 -14.28
C ASN A 666 4.41 -12.14 -14.58
N SER A 667 5.44 -11.81 -15.38
CA SER A 667 5.83 -10.42 -15.64
C SER A 667 4.69 -9.53 -16.17
N PHE A 668 3.79 -10.09 -16.98
CA PHE A 668 2.63 -9.38 -17.51
C PHE A 668 1.59 -9.07 -16.42
N LEU A 669 1.29 -10.03 -15.54
CA LEU A 669 0.36 -9.78 -14.44
C LEU A 669 0.96 -8.83 -13.39
N THR A 670 2.26 -8.98 -13.10
CA THR A 670 2.99 -8.07 -12.20
C THR A 670 3.00 -6.64 -12.74
N SER A 671 3.25 -6.43 -14.03
CA SER A 671 3.24 -5.09 -14.64
C SER A 671 1.87 -4.42 -14.57
N LEU A 672 0.78 -5.21 -14.60
CA LEU A 672 -0.59 -4.75 -14.39
C LEU A 672 -1.01 -4.65 -12.91
N GLY A 673 -0.07 -4.77 -11.96
CA GLY A 673 -0.31 -4.53 -10.53
C GLY A 673 -0.75 -5.76 -9.73
N ARG A 674 -0.59 -6.99 -10.25
CA ARG A 674 -0.77 -8.20 -9.43
C ARG A 674 0.41 -8.35 -8.46
N PRO A 675 0.19 -8.31 -7.14
CA PRO A 675 1.28 -8.33 -6.18
C PRO A 675 1.99 -9.67 -6.17
N ASN A 676 3.29 -9.66 -5.87
CA ASN A 676 3.95 -10.88 -5.42
C ASN A 676 3.34 -11.26 -4.05
N ARG A 677 2.81 -12.47 -3.92
CA ARG A 677 2.11 -12.91 -2.70
C ARG A 677 3.08 -13.37 -1.62
N GLU A 678 4.24 -12.74 -1.58
CA GLU A 678 5.30 -12.98 -0.60
C GLU A 678 5.05 -12.20 0.68
N ILE A 679 4.32 -11.07 0.59
CA ILE A 679 3.81 -10.27 1.70
C ILE A 679 2.27 -10.17 1.64
N VAL A 680 1.64 -9.80 2.75
CA VAL A 680 0.21 -9.49 2.77
C VAL A 680 -0.05 -8.23 1.94
N SER A 681 -1.02 -8.30 1.03
CA SER A 681 -1.58 -7.15 0.32
C SER A 681 -3.10 -7.18 0.47
N THR A 682 -3.64 -6.19 1.16
CA THR A 682 -5.08 -6.00 1.45
C THR A 682 -5.68 -4.84 0.65
N SER A 683 -4.82 -4.12 -0.08
CA SER A 683 -5.15 -3.11 -1.07
C SER A 683 -4.13 -3.16 -2.21
N ARG A 684 -4.57 -2.91 -3.44
CA ARG A 684 -3.70 -2.72 -4.61
C ARG A 684 -3.62 -1.24 -4.97
N ASP A 685 -2.47 -0.81 -5.49
CA ASP A 685 -2.36 0.52 -6.08
C ASP A 685 -3.21 0.59 -7.35
N THR A 686 -3.86 1.74 -7.55
CA THR A 686 -4.72 2.03 -8.71
C THR A 686 -4.07 3.03 -9.66
N GLN A 687 -2.88 3.52 -9.34
CA GLN A 687 -2.10 4.40 -10.21
C GLN A 687 -1.46 3.63 -11.37
N ALA A 688 -1.35 4.29 -12.51
CA ALA A 688 -0.58 3.75 -13.62
C ALA A 688 0.90 3.76 -13.27
N SER A 689 1.54 2.61 -13.43
CA SER A 689 3.00 2.51 -13.36
C SER A 689 3.63 2.67 -14.74
N LEU A 690 4.89 3.10 -14.79
CA LEU A 690 5.68 3.09 -16.03
C LEU A 690 5.75 1.68 -16.62
N LEU A 691 5.86 0.66 -15.77
CA LEU A 691 5.92 -0.74 -16.19
C LEU A 691 4.62 -1.18 -16.87
N GLN A 692 3.47 -0.80 -16.33
CA GLN A 692 2.17 -1.00 -16.96
C GLN A 692 2.12 -0.31 -18.34
N ALA A 693 2.52 0.96 -18.41
CA ALA A 693 2.50 1.71 -19.66
C ALA A 693 3.39 1.07 -20.74
N LEU A 694 4.58 0.56 -20.37
CA LEU A 694 5.47 -0.18 -21.27
C LEU A 694 4.83 -1.51 -21.71
N GLU A 695 4.34 -2.32 -20.77
CA GLU A 695 3.67 -3.59 -21.12
C GLU A 695 2.49 -3.36 -22.07
N MET A 696 1.68 -2.34 -21.82
CA MET A 696 0.54 -2.00 -22.67
C MET A 696 0.96 -1.47 -24.03
N SER A 697 2.17 -0.92 -24.18
CA SER A 697 2.65 -0.34 -25.45
C SER A 697 3.41 -1.33 -26.31
N ASN A 698 4.23 -2.20 -25.72
CA ASN A 698 5.12 -3.10 -26.46
C ASN A 698 5.32 -4.49 -25.81
N GLY A 699 4.48 -4.85 -24.84
CA GLY A 699 4.53 -6.13 -24.14
C GLY A 699 4.25 -7.31 -25.07
N GLU A 700 5.14 -8.32 -25.04
CA GLU A 700 5.08 -9.46 -25.96
C GLU A 700 3.81 -10.30 -25.78
N LYS A 701 3.35 -10.48 -24.53
CA LYS A 701 2.18 -11.33 -24.24
C LYS A 701 0.88 -10.70 -24.75
N LEU A 702 0.68 -9.41 -24.49
CA LEU A 702 -0.46 -8.66 -25.04
C LEU A 702 -0.39 -8.63 -26.56
N ASN A 703 0.76 -8.25 -27.13
CA ASN A 703 0.91 -8.11 -28.57
C ASN A 703 0.61 -9.42 -29.33
N LYS A 704 1.06 -10.57 -28.83
CA LYS A 704 0.73 -11.88 -29.44
C LYS A 704 -0.77 -12.20 -29.41
N SER A 705 -1.47 -11.84 -28.34
CA SER A 705 -2.93 -12.03 -28.26
C SER A 705 -3.64 -11.13 -29.27
N LEU A 706 -3.18 -9.87 -29.40
CA LEU A 706 -3.74 -8.91 -30.35
C LEU A 706 -3.45 -9.29 -31.80
N GLU A 707 -2.25 -9.78 -32.12
CA GLU A 707 -1.88 -10.23 -33.47
C GLU A 707 -2.79 -11.38 -33.93
N LYS A 708 -2.95 -12.42 -33.10
CA LYS A 708 -3.87 -13.53 -33.40
C LYS A 708 -5.32 -13.06 -33.48
N GLY A 709 -5.71 -12.16 -32.58
CA GLY A 709 -7.04 -11.53 -32.59
C GLY A 709 -7.29 -10.76 -33.88
N GLY A 710 -6.30 -10.01 -34.35
CA GLY A 710 -6.35 -9.23 -35.59
C GLY A 710 -6.65 -10.08 -36.80
N VAL A 711 -6.00 -11.25 -36.92
CA VAL A 711 -6.29 -12.23 -37.97
C VAL A 711 -7.73 -12.72 -37.91
N ILE A 712 -8.18 -13.18 -36.73
CA ILE A 712 -9.53 -13.74 -36.55
C ILE A 712 -10.60 -12.68 -36.85
N TRP A 713 -10.42 -11.45 -36.35
CA TRP A 713 -11.38 -10.37 -36.56
C TRP A 713 -11.40 -9.89 -38.02
N ALA A 714 -10.24 -9.77 -38.68
CA ALA A 714 -10.17 -9.40 -40.10
C ALA A 714 -10.90 -10.42 -40.99
N GLU A 715 -10.84 -11.71 -40.66
CA GLU A 715 -11.57 -12.78 -41.36
C GLU A 715 -13.07 -12.79 -41.04
N SER A 716 -13.44 -12.38 -39.82
CA SER A 716 -14.82 -12.45 -39.32
C SER A 716 -15.72 -11.31 -39.80
N TYR A 717 -15.15 -10.15 -40.17
CA TYR A 717 -15.93 -8.97 -40.53
C TYR A 717 -15.57 -8.43 -41.93
N PRO A 718 -16.57 -8.03 -42.74
CA PRO A 718 -16.35 -7.75 -44.15
C PRO A 718 -15.75 -6.36 -44.43
N ASN A 719 -15.81 -5.43 -43.48
CA ASN A 719 -15.30 -4.06 -43.62
C ASN A 719 -15.02 -3.40 -42.26
N THR A 720 -14.23 -2.32 -42.28
CA THR A 720 -13.81 -1.56 -41.09
C THR A 720 -14.99 -1.05 -40.27
N GLU A 721 -16.09 -0.64 -40.90
CA GLU A 721 -17.26 -0.12 -40.19
C GLU A 721 -17.93 -1.19 -39.32
N LYS A 722 -18.28 -2.33 -39.90
CA LYS A 722 -18.91 -3.42 -39.14
C LYS A 722 -17.99 -3.94 -38.05
N LEU A 723 -16.70 -4.08 -38.36
CA LEU A 723 -15.68 -4.51 -37.40
C LEU A 723 -15.60 -3.55 -36.21
N THR A 724 -15.46 -2.24 -36.48
CA THR A 724 -15.34 -1.21 -35.43
C THR A 724 -16.59 -1.17 -34.57
N ARG A 725 -17.78 -1.22 -35.17
CA ARG A 725 -19.05 -1.24 -34.42
C ARG A 725 -19.14 -2.45 -33.50
N GLU A 726 -18.81 -3.63 -34.00
CA GLU A 726 -18.87 -4.86 -33.21
C GLU A 726 -17.84 -4.85 -32.06
N LEU A 727 -16.63 -4.36 -32.32
CA LEU A 727 -15.60 -4.22 -31.28
C LEU A 727 -16.06 -3.28 -30.16
N TYR A 728 -16.58 -2.11 -30.50
CA TYR A 728 -17.07 -1.14 -29.51
C TYR A 728 -18.26 -1.68 -28.72
N VAL A 729 -19.19 -2.39 -29.36
CA VAL A 729 -20.33 -2.99 -28.68
C VAL A 729 -19.89 -4.11 -27.74
N ARG A 730 -18.91 -4.95 -28.10
CA ARG A 730 -18.41 -6.00 -27.21
C ARG A 730 -17.48 -5.49 -26.10
N ALA A 731 -16.65 -4.48 -26.39
CA ALA A 731 -15.64 -3.99 -25.46
C ALA A 731 -16.18 -2.92 -24.50
N LEU A 732 -17.05 -2.04 -25.00
CA LEU A 732 -17.52 -0.82 -24.32
C LEU A 732 -19.04 -0.77 -24.17
N LEU A 733 -19.77 -1.76 -24.69
CA LEU A 733 -21.23 -1.84 -24.62
C LEU A 733 -21.95 -0.62 -25.22
N ARG A 734 -21.35 0.01 -26.23
CA ARG A 734 -21.94 1.14 -26.97
C ARG A 734 -21.51 1.12 -28.42
N GLN A 735 -22.22 1.87 -29.26
CA GLN A 735 -21.75 2.17 -30.60
C GLN A 735 -20.55 3.12 -30.56
N PRO A 736 -19.62 3.05 -31.54
CA PRO A 736 -18.64 4.09 -31.74
C PRO A 736 -19.35 5.38 -32.15
N SER A 737 -18.84 6.51 -31.67
CA SER A 737 -19.24 7.82 -32.18
C SER A 737 -18.82 7.98 -33.64
N ASP A 738 -19.44 8.93 -34.35
CA ASP A 738 -19.07 9.23 -35.74
C ASP A 738 -17.59 9.57 -35.88
N LYS A 739 -17.01 10.29 -34.89
CA LYS A 739 -15.57 10.61 -34.87
C LYS A 739 -14.70 9.37 -34.72
N GLU A 740 -15.04 8.46 -33.82
CA GLU A 740 -14.30 7.21 -33.62
C GLU A 740 -14.36 6.33 -34.87
N LEU A 741 -15.53 6.26 -35.51
CA LEU A 741 -15.73 5.52 -36.74
C LEU A 741 -14.95 6.11 -37.93
N GLU A 742 -14.95 7.44 -38.08
CA GLU A 742 -14.18 8.14 -39.11
C GLU A 742 -12.67 7.96 -38.89
N VAL A 743 -12.20 8.00 -37.64
CA VAL A 743 -10.80 7.71 -37.31
C VAL A 743 -10.43 6.29 -37.72
N ALA A 744 -11.26 5.30 -37.40
CA ALA A 744 -11.02 3.90 -37.79
C ALA A 744 -10.99 3.74 -39.33
N LYS A 745 -11.98 4.29 -40.05
CA LYS A 745 -12.03 4.25 -41.52
C LYS A 745 -10.81 4.92 -42.16
N LYS A 746 -10.35 6.04 -41.61
CA LYS A 746 -9.18 6.76 -42.11
C LYS A 746 -7.88 6.01 -41.83
N ALA A 747 -7.78 5.34 -40.69
CA ALA A 747 -6.58 4.61 -40.29
C ALA A 747 -6.42 3.28 -41.05
N PHE A 748 -7.52 2.58 -41.33
CA PHE A 748 -7.48 1.17 -41.80
C PHE A 748 -8.16 0.94 -43.16
N GLY A 749 -8.65 1.99 -43.81
CA GLY A 749 -9.35 1.88 -45.09
C GLY A 749 -10.73 1.20 -45.01
N GLU A 750 -11.27 0.76 -46.16
CA GLU A 750 -12.57 0.08 -46.19
C GLU A 750 -12.51 -1.37 -45.71
N LYS A 751 -11.41 -2.08 -46.01
CA LYS A 751 -11.20 -3.48 -45.66
C LYS A 751 -9.86 -3.61 -44.96
N PRO A 752 -9.85 -3.79 -43.62
CA PRO A 752 -8.62 -3.74 -42.85
C PRO A 752 -7.89 -5.08 -42.93
N GLU A 753 -6.57 -5.03 -43.06
CA GLU A 753 -5.67 -6.18 -42.94
C GLU A 753 -5.47 -6.56 -41.46
N ALA A 754 -4.98 -7.77 -41.19
CA ALA A 754 -4.84 -8.29 -39.82
C ALA A 754 -4.05 -7.37 -38.87
N THR A 755 -3.00 -6.72 -39.37
CA THR A 755 -2.17 -5.78 -38.59
C THR A 755 -2.91 -4.50 -38.23
N GLU A 756 -3.76 -4.01 -39.13
CA GLU A 756 -4.59 -2.82 -38.89
C GLU A 756 -5.68 -3.12 -37.85
N VAL A 757 -6.24 -4.33 -37.90
CA VAL A 757 -7.20 -4.79 -36.87
C VAL A 757 -6.52 -4.99 -35.51
N GLN A 758 -5.28 -5.49 -35.49
CA GLN A 758 -4.47 -5.55 -34.27
C GLN A 758 -4.30 -4.15 -33.65
N ASP A 759 -3.97 -3.14 -34.46
CA ASP A 759 -3.83 -1.75 -34.00
C ASP A 759 -5.17 -1.17 -33.48
N LEU A 760 -6.29 -1.52 -34.10
CA LEU A 760 -7.61 -1.12 -33.61
C LEU A 760 -7.95 -1.78 -32.26
N LEU A 761 -7.70 -3.08 -32.11
CA LEU A 761 -7.89 -3.79 -30.84
C LEU A 761 -7.05 -3.14 -29.73
N TRP A 762 -5.77 -2.88 -30.02
CA TRP A 762 -4.86 -2.18 -29.13
C TRP A 762 -5.41 -0.81 -28.73
N ALA A 763 -5.82 0.02 -29.70
CA ALA A 763 -6.35 1.35 -29.45
C ALA A 763 -7.58 1.34 -28.55
N VAL A 764 -8.51 0.39 -28.75
CA VAL A 764 -9.70 0.24 -27.90
C VAL A 764 -9.34 -0.22 -26.48
N PHE A 765 -8.41 -1.16 -26.33
CA PHE A 765 -7.98 -1.63 -25.00
C PHE A 765 -7.19 -0.56 -24.22
N LEU A 766 -6.61 0.42 -24.91
CA LEU A 766 -5.97 1.57 -24.29
C LEU A 766 -6.94 2.71 -23.92
N LEU A 767 -8.22 2.64 -24.31
CA LEU A 767 -9.17 3.66 -23.89
C LEU A 767 -9.36 3.63 -22.36
N PRO A 768 -9.41 4.80 -21.68
CA PRO A 768 -9.80 4.85 -20.27
C PRO A 768 -11.15 4.15 -20.02
N GLU A 769 -12.09 4.25 -20.97
CA GLU A 769 -13.40 3.60 -20.90
C GLU A 769 -13.32 2.07 -20.77
N PHE A 770 -12.31 1.46 -21.41
CA PHE A 770 -12.04 0.03 -21.31
C PHE A 770 -11.36 -0.31 -19.98
N GLN A 771 -10.37 0.50 -19.60
CA GLN A 771 -9.48 0.21 -18.47
C GLN A 771 -10.03 0.58 -17.10
N MET A 772 -11.19 1.25 -17.04
CA MET A 772 -11.75 1.75 -15.78
C MET A 772 -13.13 1.16 -15.48
N ILE A 773 -13.39 1.04 -14.19
CA ILE A 773 -14.71 0.84 -13.59
C ILE A 773 -15.21 2.23 -13.21
N TYR A 774 -16.24 2.67 -13.93
CA TYR A 774 -16.90 3.95 -13.73
C TYR A 774 -18.06 3.81 -12.80
#